data_AF-A0A1I6RSH9-F1
#
_entry.id   AF-A0A1I6RSH9-F1
#
_cell.length_a   1.000
_cell.length_b   1.000
_cell.length_c   1.000
_cell.angle_alpha   90.00
_cell.angle_beta   90.00
_cell.angle_gamma   90.00
#
_symmetry.space_group_name_H-M   'P 1'
#
loop_
_entity.id
_entity.type
_entity.pdbx_description
1 polymer ?
#
loop_
_entity_poly.entity_id
_entity_poly.type
_entity_poly.pdbx_seq_one_letter_code
_entity_poly.pdbx_strand_id
1 'polypeptide(L)'
;MPIGYNINLANLKLNSVKINPAANVMLAPNVIQTRLLQHKAVLESFGIQQVSALGKITISGNIVPKAGLLKPGANIVGGLTTFQAAYRVKASALPNAPELELWGGSANFLNATPFTRTPDAASSIFINDAYWAASEIELKDNTTVILKYPQKHLFIITEKLIVGKNVTFTWERQTLSSPQVLSKPATPPQVPTPNSLGGVTGTDGTNGVRGNRGGDGSDAPEIEVWMLSLQGSPIFEARGQDGGQGGKGQDGGNGGQGSKGIRAQLDAFGFCKAGSGAGGNGGRGGAAGTGGDGGNGGHGGKITLYAPQAIINQYTAGFFISVDGGTSGAGGIPGTPGAGGPGGQVGDSVTANFGSVCGSNGRTAGAPGAQGAAGAQGAYGRTGDKYSNAISMNAIEEDDFRRALLEPVIMNTSPSSVYINDVVTLEGLRFTRTDTVLIDDIAVKPSYFGDTRLQFTVPSVSGGPHAVYVKQTDGTLSNKGTVVVQPRLQYVQQNNAVVTRLTPGTTVVLNGSGFAPGATVSVNQQDMPGVRYISPTQLEYLFIRPAKINPNPSGEAVKVKVSIAGGLASNEIDLVLDTYNILVLGDSIQWGQGLADNEKIHSLVGAAVAVRQGNIGIYKEVIAHSGAYIGFNDQHVEAPKPGEVPTHYPTIFQQCDLFGGHKPSVDLILIDGGINDINLEDLLNPFNPIDVPALSQQFCHDHLKEMLLKIARDYPNAKTIVTGYYAPLSRESDLEGIKAILVALGILIGGTVAGPILGGVAGGVSMELFGNNELNLVLDRCAELAKFSRIHLEEAVDEVNATLPAKRFFFADPGFIPANSMFAPDPLLFGLHADLSPQDANIAPSRAVSCVVSGCTGMELEICKRASIGHPNTNGARAYAKAIIPLL
;
A
#
# COMPACT_ATOMS: atom_id res chain seq x y z
N MET A 1 19.57 32.16 -40.72
CA MET A 1 20.99 31.77 -40.77
C MET A 1 21.08 30.30 -40.42
N PRO A 2 21.59 29.41 -41.28
CA PRO A 2 21.76 28.01 -40.91
C PRO A 2 22.96 27.92 -39.98
N ILE A 3 22.72 27.80 -38.68
CA ILE A 3 23.77 27.44 -37.72
C ILE A 3 24.01 25.95 -37.95
N GLY A 4 25.13 25.64 -38.60
CA GLY A 4 25.60 24.28 -38.78
C GLY A 4 25.81 23.64 -37.42
N TYR A 5 25.05 22.57 -37.14
CA TYR A 5 25.34 21.66 -36.04
C TYR A 5 26.61 20.88 -36.42
N ASN A 6 27.77 21.42 -36.04
CA ASN A 6 29.01 20.65 -35.95
C ASN A 6 28.83 19.63 -34.83
N ILE A 7 28.39 18.42 -35.18
CA ILE A 7 28.62 17.25 -34.33
C ILE A 7 30.13 17.12 -34.26
N ASN A 8 30.71 17.42 -33.11
CA ASN A 8 32.14 17.28 -32.88
C ASN A 8 32.45 15.78 -32.84
N LEU A 9 32.58 15.15 -34.02
CA LEU A 9 32.94 13.75 -34.18
C LEU A 9 34.42 13.62 -33.85
N ALA A 10 34.72 13.37 -32.58
CA ALA A 10 36.08 13.19 -32.12
C ALA A 10 36.65 11.87 -32.69
N ASN A 11 37.82 11.93 -33.32
CA ASN A 11 38.59 10.73 -33.62
C ASN A 11 38.95 10.03 -32.30
N LEU A 12 38.79 8.70 -32.26
CA LEU A 12 39.14 7.91 -31.09
C LEU A 12 40.60 7.48 -31.18
N LYS A 13 41.43 7.94 -30.23
CA LYS A 13 42.81 7.45 -30.11
C LYS A 13 42.82 6.23 -29.20
N LEU A 14 43.27 5.09 -29.71
CA LEU A 14 43.42 3.87 -28.91
C LEU A 14 44.83 3.80 -28.32
N ASN A 15 44.89 3.53 -27.02
CA ASN A 15 46.14 3.16 -26.36
C ASN A 15 46.28 1.64 -26.36
N SER A 16 47.50 1.13 -26.49
CA SER A 16 47.74 -0.29 -26.27
C SER A 16 47.55 -0.60 -24.79
N VAL A 17 46.61 -1.50 -24.49
CA VAL A 17 46.35 -1.94 -23.13
C VAL A 17 47.26 -3.14 -22.85
N LYS A 18 48.22 -2.97 -21.96
CA LYS A 18 48.95 -4.09 -21.35
C LYS A 18 48.04 -4.73 -20.31
N ILE A 19 47.70 -5.99 -20.52
CA ILE A 19 46.79 -6.72 -19.64
C ILE A 19 47.67 -7.56 -18.72
N ASN A 20 47.61 -7.33 -17.41
CA ASN A 20 48.31 -8.17 -16.45
C ASN A 20 47.53 -9.48 -16.27
N PRO A 21 48.09 -10.65 -16.63
CA PRO A 21 47.38 -11.92 -16.54
C PRO A 21 46.99 -12.30 -15.10
N ALA A 22 47.68 -11.76 -14.08
CA ALA A 22 47.37 -11.99 -12.67
C ALA A 22 46.26 -11.09 -12.10
N ALA A 23 45.88 -10.01 -12.81
CA ALA A 23 44.94 -9.00 -12.31
C ALA A 23 43.49 -9.21 -12.79
N ASN A 24 43.26 -10.15 -13.71
CA ASN A 24 41.92 -10.53 -14.16
C ASN A 24 41.45 -11.78 -13.42
N VAL A 25 40.18 -11.80 -13.06
CA VAL A 25 39.51 -12.95 -12.44
C VAL A 25 39.70 -14.16 -13.35
N MET A 26 40.64 -15.05 -13.03
CA MET A 26 40.61 -16.40 -13.57
C MET A 26 39.25 -16.97 -13.18
N LEU A 27 38.38 -17.16 -14.17
CA LEU A 27 37.12 -17.85 -13.92
C LEU A 27 37.46 -19.21 -13.33
N ALA A 28 36.75 -19.58 -12.26
CA ALA A 28 36.95 -20.88 -11.65
C ALA A 28 36.73 -21.97 -12.73
N PRO A 29 37.49 -23.09 -12.71
CA PRO A 29 37.44 -24.11 -13.77
C PRO A 29 36.02 -24.60 -14.09
N ASN A 30 35.14 -24.65 -13.10
CA ASN A 30 33.73 -24.99 -13.25
C ASN A 30 32.92 -24.01 -14.13
N VAL A 31 33.24 -22.72 -14.11
CA VAL A 31 32.58 -21.70 -14.95
C VAL A 31 33.01 -21.83 -16.40
N ILE A 32 34.31 -22.08 -16.64
CA ILE A 32 34.87 -22.34 -17.96
C ILE A 32 34.21 -23.59 -18.57
N GLN A 33 34.15 -24.68 -17.81
CA GLN A 33 33.50 -25.93 -18.22
C GLN A 33 32.02 -25.72 -18.54
N THR A 34 31.29 -24.96 -17.69
CA THR A 34 29.87 -24.64 -17.94
C THR A 34 29.69 -23.86 -19.23
N ARG A 35 30.54 -22.86 -19.50
CA ARG A 35 30.45 -22.04 -20.71
C ARG A 35 30.79 -22.85 -21.97
N LEU A 36 31.80 -23.71 -21.89
CA LEU A 36 32.18 -24.63 -22.96
C LEU A 36 31.07 -25.64 -23.27
N LEU A 37 30.39 -26.19 -22.26
CA LEU A 37 29.23 -27.07 -22.42
C LEU A 37 28.07 -26.40 -23.17
N GLN A 38 27.88 -25.08 -22.97
CA GLN A 38 26.88 -24.31 -23.73
C GLN A 38 27.25 -24.24 -25.21
N HIS A 39 28.51 -23.88 -25.52
CA HIS A 39 28.98 -23.79 -26.90
C HIS A 39 28.94 -25.13 -27.63
N LYS A 40 29.28 -26.21 -26.93
CA LYS A 40 29.07 -27.57 -27.42
C LYS A 40 27.63 -27.80 -27.87
N ALA A 41 26.66 -27.53 -26.99
CA ALA A 41 25.26 -27.82 -27.28
C ALA A 41 24.79 -27.07 -28.54
N VAL A 42 25.27 -25.83 -28.72
CA VAL A 42 25.06 -25.06 -29.95
C VAL A 42 25.64 -25.78 -31.16
N LEU A 43 26.91 -26.17 -31.13
CA LEU A 43 27.58 -26.84 -32.25
C LEU A 43 26.92 -28.18 -32.60
N GLU A 44 26.59 -29.00 -31.60
CA GLU A 44 25.90 -30.28 -31.76
C GLU A 44 24.51 -30.11 -32.40
N SER A 45 23.81 -29.00 -32.12
CA SER A 45 22.52 -28.70 -32.77
C SER A 45 22.63 -28.49 -34.29
N PHE A 46 23.82 -28.13 -34.78
CA PHE A 46 24.15 -28.05 -36.22
C PHE A 46 24.83 -29.32 -36.76
N GLY A 47 24.84 -30.40 -35.97
CA GLY A 47 25.46 -31.68 -36.34
C GLY A 47 26.99 -31.69 -36.21
N ILE A 48 27.58 -30.76 -35.45
CA ILE A 48 29.03 -30.66 -35.28
C ILE A 48 29.43 -31.37 -33.99
N GLN A 49 30.10 -32.50 -34.14
CA GLN A 49 30.59 -33.30 -33.00
C GLN A 49 32.04 -32.93 -32.61
N GLN A 50 32.83 -32.41 -33.55
CA GLN A 50 34.23 -32.01 -33.32
C GLN A 50 34.59 -30.80 -34.20
N VAL A 51 35.21 -29.78 -33.61
CA VAL A 51 35.65 -28.55 -34.33
C VAL A 51 36.80 -28.86 -35.29
N SER A 52 37.68 -29.79 -34.93
CA SER A 52 38.80 -30.29 -35.74
C SER A 52 38.38 -30.77 -37.13
N ALA A 53 37.15 -31.25 -37.28
CA ALA A 53 36.61 -31.79 -38.53
C ALA A 53 36.06 -30.73 -39.51
N LEU A 54 35.96 -29.45 -39.11
CA LEU A 54 35.22 -28.44 -39.88
C LEU A 54 35.98 -27.87 -41.08
N GLY A 55 37.31 -27.78 -41.04
CA GLY A 55 38.13 -27.17 -42.09
C GLY A 55 38.35 -25.65 -41.93
N LYS A 56 38.83 -24.97 -42.98
CA LYS A 56 39.28 -23.56 -42.95
C LYS A 56 38.24 -22.56 -43.50
N ILE A 57 38.16 -21.37 -42.88
CA ILE A 57 37.44 -20.18 -43.39
C ILE A 57 38.42 -19.03 -43.65
N THR A 58 38.20 -18.25 -44.71
CA THR A 58 38.98 -17.03 -45.00
C THR A 58 38.05 -15.84 -45.26
N ILE A 59 38.20 -14.76 -44.50
CA ILE A 59 37.30 -13.60 -44.48
C ILE A 59 38.09 -12.34 -44.86
N SER A 60 37.50 -11.48 -45.69
CA SER A 60 38.11 -10.20 -46.10
C SER A 60 37.06 -9.10 -46.34
N GLY A 61 37.48 -7.83 -46.21
CA GLY A 61 36.64 -6.66 -46.49
C GLY A 61 35.76 -6.21 -45.31
N ASN A 62 34.73 -5.41 -45.59
CA ASN A 62 33.75 -4.97 -44.59
C ASN A 62 32.64 -6.01 -44.50
N ILE A 63 32.50 -6.64 -43.34
CA ILE A 63 31.60 -7.77 -43.16
C ILE A 63 30.68 -7.60 -41.95
N VAL A 64 29.47 -8.15 -42.06
CA VAL A 64 28.47 -8.18 -41.00
C VAL A 64 28.13 -9.64 -40.67
N PRO A 65 28.43 -10.12 -39.44
CA PRO A 65 28.00 -11.44 -39.00
C PRO A 65 26.46 -11.55 -39.00
N LYS A 66 25.92 -12.68 -39.48
CA LYS A 66 24.50 -13.00 -39.32
C LYS A 66 24.31 -13.94 -38.13
N ALA A 67 23.11 -13.89 -37.56
CA ALA A 67 22.71 -14.85 -36.54
C ALA A 67 22.68 -16.28 -37.08
N GLY A 68 23.01 -17.25 -36.24
CA GLY A 68 23.20 -18.65 -36.61
C GLY A 68 24.69 -19.01 -36.74
N LEU A 69 24.96 -20.13 -37.40
CA LEU A 69 26.30 -20.71 -37.50
C LEU A 69 26.93 -20.50 -38.89
N LEU A 70 28.05 -19.78 -38.93
CA LEU A 70 29.00 -19.78 -40.03
C LEU A 70 29.98 -20.95 -39.86
N LYS A 71 30.11 -21.76 -40.91
CA LYS A 71 31.07 -22.87 -41.02
C LYS A 71 31.70 -22.91 -42.41
N PRO A 72 32.79 -23.65 -42.64
CA PRO A 72 33.42 -23.77 -43.96
C PRO A 72 32.44 -24.21 -45.06
N GLY A 73 32.53 -23.55 -46.21
CA GLY A 73 31.65 -23.79 -47.36
C GLY A 73 31.99 -22.87 -48.54
N ALA A 74 31.44 -23.16 -49.73
CA ALA A 74 31.81 -22.47 -50.96
C ALA A 74 31.33 -21.00 -51.04
N ASN A 75 30.27 -20.62 -50.30
CA ASN A 75 29.62 -19.31 -50.40
C ASN A 75 29.40 -18.65 -49.03
N ILE A 76 30.50 -18.30 -48.35
CA ILE A 76 30.44 -17.67 -47.02
C ILE A 76 30.07 -16.18 -47.05
N VAL A 77 30.25 -15.49 -48.18
CA VAL A 77 29.89 -14.07 -48.35
C VAL A 77 28.48 -13.98 -48.93
N GLY A 78 27.61 -13.23 -48.25
CA GLY A 78 26.22 -12.98 -48.60
C GLY A 78 26.00 -11.60 -49.23
N GLY A 79 24.73 -11.19 -49.30
CA GLY A 79 24.32 -9.92 -49.89
C GLY A 79 24.81 -8.67 -49.15
N LEU A 80 24.73 -7.53 -49.84
CA LEU A 80 25.14 -6.22 -49.33
C LEU A 80 24.15 -5.67 -48.28
N THR A 81 24.66 -4.94 -47.29
CA THR A 81 23.89 -4.16 -46.32
C THR A 81 24.54 -2.80 -46.10
N THR A 82 23.75 -1.84 -45.62
CA THR A 82 24.25 -0.52 -45.20
C THR A 82 24.29 -0.44 -43.68
N PHE A 83 25.20 0.39 -43.16
CA PHE A 83 25.24 0.73 -41.74
C PHE A 83 25.45 2.24 -41.59
N GLN A 84 24.85 2.83 -40.54
CA GLN A 84 24.84 4.28 -40.34
C GLN A 84 26.22 4.80 -39.94
N ALA A 85 26.80 4.23 -38.88
CA ALA A 85 28.08 4.64 -38.35
C ALA A 85 28.79 3.49 -37.63
N ALA A 86 30.07 3.27 -37.93
CA ALA A 86 30.97 2.36 -37.21
C ALA A 86 32.38 2.95 -37.16
N TYR A 87 33.27 2.44 -36.32
CA TYR A 87 34.67 2.87 -36.30
C TYR A 87 35.52 1.99 -37.23
N ARG A 88 36.50 2.61 -37.89
CA ARG A 88 37.57 1.90 -38.59
C ARG A 88 38.91 2.57 -38.34
N VAL A 89 40.00 1.84 -38.57
CA VAL A 89 41.34 2.43 -38.57
C VAL A 89 41.42 3.47 -39.69
N LYS A 90 41.80 4.70 -39.32
CA LYS A 90 42.04 5.77 -40.26
C LYS A 90 43.23 5.41 -41.15
N ALA A 91 43.11 5.62 -42.46
CA ALA A 91 44.13 5.22 -43.43
C ALA A 91 45.52 5.85 -43.15
N SER A 92 45.57 7.02 -42.50
CA SER A 92 46.80 7.72 -42.13
C SER A 92 47.37 7.33 -40.76
N ALA A 93 46.77 6.36 -40.06
CA ALA A 93 47.19 5.99 -38.71
C ALA A 93 48.54 5.25 -38.71
N LEU A 94 49.35 5.48 -37.66
CA LEU A 94 50.61 4.78 -37.48
C LEU A 94 50.34 3.33 -37.00
N PRO A 95 51.11 2.32 -37.45
CA PRO A 95 50.88 0.91 -37.10
C PRO A 95 50.85 0.60 -35.60
N ASN A 96 51.56 1.40 -34.78
CA ASN A 96 51.70 1.20 -33.34
C ASN A 96 50.83 2.15 -32.50
N ALA A 97 49.98 2.98 -33.14
CA ALA A 97 49.08 3.92 -32.49
C ALA A 97 47.86 4.19 -33.40
N PRO A 98 46.92 3.23 -33.53
CA PRO A 98 45.78 3.37 -34.40
C PRO A 98 44.84 4.47 -33.90
N GLU A 99 44.53 5.40 -34.81
CA GLU A 99 43.47 6.39 -34.66
C GLU A 99 42.24 5.87 -35.41
N LEU A 100 41.09 5.82 -34.75
CA LEU A 100 39.84 5.39 -35.35
C LEU A 100 38.99 6.60 -35.78
N GLU A 101 38.37 6.47 -36.94
CA GLU A 101 37.40 7.43 -37.47
C GLU A 101 36.01 6.80 -37.57
N LEU A 102 34.97 7.60 -37.32
CA LEU A 102 33.59 7.19 -37.52
C LEU A 102 33.24 7.30 -39.01
N TRP A 103 32.63 6.26 -39.57
CA TRP A 103 32.22 6.27 -40.98
C TRP A 103 30.92 5.49 -41.16
N GLY A 104 30.16 5.83 -42.21
CA GLY A 104 29.00 5.07 -42.68
C GLY A 104 29.26 4.51 -44.08
N GLY A 105 28.56 3.45 -44.45
CA GLY A 105 28.75 2.84 -45.77
C GLY A 105 28.07 1.50 -45.94
N SER A 106 28.66 0.65 -46.80
CA SER A 106 28.15 -0.67 -47.12
C SER A 106 29.11 -1.78 -46.71
N ALA A 107 28.56 -2.93 -46.32
CA ALA A 107 29.28 -4.14 -45.93
C ALA A 107 28.56 -5.38 -46.49
N ASN A 108 29.26 -6.49 -46.62
CA ASN A 108 28.65 -7.76 -47.02
C ASN A 108 28.24 -8.55 -45.78
N PHE A 109 27.06 -9.16 -45.79
CA PHE A 109 26.76 -10.16 -44.76
C PHE A 109 27.67 -11.37 -44.89
N LEU A 110 27.95 -12.06 -43.79
CA LEU A 110 28.39 -13.45 -43.85
C LEU A 110 27.16 -14.37 -43.81
N ASN A 111 27.13 -15.36 -44.70
CA ASN A 111 26.06 -16.36 -44.70
C ASN A 111 26.23 -17.29 -43.49
N ALA A 112 25.15 -17.49 -42.74
CA ALA A 112 25.10 -18.39 -41.60
C ALA A 112 23.90 -19.32 -41.76
N THR A 113 24.03 -20.55 -41.29
CA THR A 113 22.89 -21.46 -41.14
C THR A 113 22.10 -21.01 -39.92
N PRO A 114 20.82 -20.63 -40.05
CA PRO A 114 20.01 -20.17 -38.92
C PRO A 114 19.75 -21.33 -37.95
N PHE A 115 19.50 -21.00 -36.68
CA PHE A 115 19.06 -21.99 -35.70
C PHE A 115 17.71 -22.61 -36.13
N THR A 116 17.61 -23.95 -36.12
CA THR A 116 16.44 -24.71 -36.63
C THR A 116 15.35 -24.97 -35.58
N ARG A 117 15.48 -24.45 -34.36
CA ARG A 117 14.48 -24.52 -33.28
C ARG A 117 14.22 -23.14 -32.69
N THR A 118 12.97 -22.83 -32.37
CA THR A 118 12.64 -21.87 -31.32
C THR A 118 13.31 -22.33 -30.02
N PRO A 119 14.08 -21.48 -29.32
CA PRO A 119 14.70 -21.85 -28.06
C PRO A 119 13.60 -22.12 -27.01
N ASP A 120 13.56 -23.31 -26.42
CA ASP A 120 12.97 -23.47 -25.09
C ASP A 120 13.87 -22.77 -24.08
N ALA A 121 13.25 -22.05 -23.13
CA ALA A 121 13.80 -20.96 -22.32
C ALA A 121 15.01 -21.27 -21.40
N ALA A 122 15.59 -22.46 -21.49
CA ALA A 122 16.61 -22.96 -20.55
C ALA A 122 18.05 -22.96 -21.09
N SER A 123 18.28 -22.59 -22.35
CA SER A 123 19.62 -22.20 -22.81
C SER A 123 19.50 -20.83 -23.49
N SER A 124 20.17 -19.81 -22.96
CA SER A 124 20.11 -18.45 -23.50
C SER A 124 20.95 -18.35 -24.78
N ILE A 125 20.62 -19.15 -25.79
CA ILE A 125 21.02 -18.90 -27.18
C ILE A 125 19.99 -17.91 -27.70
N PHE A 126 20.36 -16.64 -27.80
CA PHE A 126 19.45 -15.67 -28.38
C PHE A 126 19.39 -15.95 -29.89
N ILE A 127 18.19 -15.88 -30.47
CA ILE A 127 17.98 -16.06 -31.92
C ILE A 127 18.83 -15.10 -32.79
N ASN A 128 19.41 -14.07 -32.16
CA ASN A 128 20.25 -13.04 -32.78
C ASN A 128 21.77 -13.29 -32.60
N ASP A 129 22.19 -14.40 -31.97
CA ASP A 129 23.60 -14.71 -31.73
C ASP A 129 24.29 -15.20 -33.00
N ALA A 130 25.49 -14.66 -33.28
CA ALA A 130 26.31 -15.10 -34.41
C ALA A 130 27.43 -16.03 -33.92
N TYR A 131 27.52 -17.22 -34.52
CA TYR A 131 28.56 -18.21 -34.23
C TYR A 131 29.45 -18.43 -35.45
N TRP A 132 30.76 -18.39 -35.27
CA TRP A 132 31.75 -18.81 -36.27
C TRP A 132 32.48 -20.04 -35.75
N ALA A 133 32.41 -21.17 -36.48
CA ALA A 133 33.09 -22.40 -36.11
C ALA A 133 33.89 -23.00 -37.27
N ALA A 134 35.18 -23.24 -37.07
CA ALA A 134 36.08 -23.83 -38.05
C ALA A 134 37.34 -24.37 -37.37
N SER A 135 38.05 -25.34 -37.96
CA SER A 135 39.36 -25.71 -37.43
C SER A 135 40.38 -24.57 -37.61
N GLU A 136 40.29 -23.81 -38.71
CA GLU A 136 41.09 -22.59 -38.92
C GLU A 136 40.22 -21.41 -39.42
N ILE A 137 40.36 -20.22 -38.83
CA ILE A 137 39.74 -18.98 -39.30
C ILE A 137 40.84 -17.96 -39.65
N GLU A 138 40.84 -17.45 -40.87
CA GLU A 138 41.78 -16.41 -41.32
C GLU A 138 41.04 -15.10 -41.68
N LEU A 139 41.44 -13.99 -41.05
CA LEU A 139 40.98 -12.64 -41.33
C LEU A 139 42.08 -11.88 -42.08
N LYS A 140 41.81 -11.47 -43.33
CA LYS A 140 42.80 -10.75 -44.16
C LYS A 140 42.99 -9.30 -43.72
N ASP A 141 44.07 -8.68 -44.20
CA ASP A 141 44.37 -7.27 -43.95
C ASP A 141 43.18 -6.34 -44.25
N ASN A 142 43.00 -5.33 -43.42
CA ASN A 142 41.95 -4.30 -43.50
C ASN A 142 40.51 -4.84 -43.43
N THR A 143 40.31 -6.04 -42.87
CA THR A 143 38.97 -6.57 -42.61
C THR A 143 38.30 -5.81 -41.47
N THR A 144 37.07 -5.34 -41.68
CA THR A 144 36.26 -4.69 -40.64
C THR A 144 35.03 -5.55 -40.35
N VAL A 145 34.94 -6.08 -39.13
CA VAL A 145 33.80 -6.87 -38.64
C VAL A 145 32.84 -5.94 -37.92
N ILE A 146 31.66 -5.72 -38.49
CA ILE A 146 30.66 -4.78 -37.99
C ILE A 146 29.49 -5.57 -37.40
N LEU A 147 29.38 -5.58 -36.07
CA LEU A 147 28.20 -6.10 -35.38
C LEU A 147 27.07 -5.09 -35.53
N LYS A 148 26.11 -5.44 -36.39
CA LYS A 148 24.96 -4.60 -36.76
C LYS A 148 23.72 -5.06 -36.00
N TYR A 149 22.85 -4.15 -35.58
CA TYR A 149 21.60 -4.53 -34.91
C TYR A 149 20.74 -5.46 -35.80
N PRO A 150 20.14 -6.55 -35.25
CA PRO A 150 20.01 -6.90 -33.83
C PRO A 150 21.14 -7.76 -33.24
N GLN A 151 22.24 -8.00 -33.95
CA GLN A 151 23.34 -8.84 -33.47
C GLN A 151 24.10 -8.15 -32.32
N LYS A 152 23.97 -8.72 -31.12
CA LYS A 152 24.64 -8.23 -29.91
C LYS A 152 25.78 -9.13 -29.42
N HIS A 153 25.88 -10.35 -29.94
CA HIS A 153 26.91 -11.31 -29.53
C HIS A 153 27.56 -11.96 -30.75
N LEU A 154 28.89 -12.03 -30.74
CA LEU A 154 29.68 -12.81 -31.68
C LEU A 154 30.53 -13.84 -30.92
N PHE A 155 30.29 -15.11 -31.21
CA PHE A 155 31.04 -16.24 -30.69
C PHE A 155 31.94 -16.80 -31.78
N ILE A 156 33.24 -16.90 -31.51
CA ILE A 156 34.22 -17.48 -32.43
C ILE A 156 34.82 -18.71 -31.74
N ILE A 157 34.67 -19.88 -32.35
CA ILE A 157 35.19 -21.16 -31.83
C ILE A 157 36.07 -21.78 -32.90
N THR A 158 37.37 -21.82 -32.67
CA THR A 158 38.32 -22.35 -33.65
C THR A 158 39.53 -22.97 -33.00
N GLU A 159 40.26 -23.85 -33.68
CA GLU A 159 41.55 -24.31 -33.15
C GLU A 159 42.63 -23.28 -33.45
N LYS A 160 42.57 -22.62 -34.61
CA LYS A 160 43.57 -21.65 -35.05
C LYS A 160 42.94 -20.41 -35.68
N LEU A 161 43.20 -19.24 -35.09
CA LEU A 161 42.78 -17.94 -35.62
C LEU A 161 44.00 -17.18 -36.19
N ILE A 162 43.90 -16.66 -37.42
CA ILE A 162 44.95 -15.88 -38.09
C ILE A 162 44.38 -14.50 -38.40
N VAL A 163 45.06 -13.44 -37.96
CA VAL A 163 44.59 -12.05 -38.06
C VAL A 163 45.61 -11.20 -38.81
N GLY A 164 45.18 -10.61 -39.93
CA GLY A 164 45.97 -9.67 -40.72
C GLY A 164 46.13 -8.29 -40.07
N LYS A 165 46.73 -7.35 -40.80
CA LYS A 165 46.93 -5.96 -40.36
C LYS A 165 45.61 -5.18 -40.37
N ASN A 166 45.43 -4.26 -39.42
CA ASN A 166 44.26 -3.37 -39.31
C ASN A 166 42.90 -4.08 -39.25
N VAL A 167 42.86 -5.34 -38.81
CA VAL A 167 41.59 -6.04 -38.62
C VAL A 167 40.87 -5.44 -37.41
N THR A 168 39.67 -4.92 -37.64
CA THR A 168 38.90 -4.18 -36.63
C THR A 168 37.55 -4.84 -36.40
N PHE A 169 37.28 -5.20 -35.15
CA PHE A 169 35.95 -5.55 -34.68
C PHE A 169 35.29 -4.30 -34.11
N THR A 170 34.15 -3.91 -34.67
CA THR A 170 33.38 -2.71 -34.32
C THR A 170 31.89 -3.04 -34.38
N TRP A 171 31.04 -2.06 -34.06
CA TRP A 171 29.59 -2.21 -34.12
C TRP A 171 28.90 -0.97 -34.70
N GLU A 172 27.65 -1.14 -35.17
CA GLU A 172 26.85 -0.06 -35.75
C GLU A 172 26.20 0.80 -34.66
N ARG A 173 26.45 2.11 -34.73
CA ARG A 173 25.79 3.12 -33.88
C ARG A 173 24.65 3.78 -34.63
N GLN A 174 23.49 3.84 -33.99
CA GLN A 174 22.31 4.49 -34.57
C GLN A 174 22.35 6.00 -34.34
N THR A 175 21.89 6.78 -35.30
CA THR A 175 21.78 8.23 -35.13
C THR A 175 20.68 8.54 -34.11
N LEU A 176 21.03 9.21 -33.01
CA LEU A 176 20.06 9.59 -31.99
C LEU A 176 19.21 10.76 -32.49
N SER A 177 17.89 10.61 -32.39
CA SER A 177 16.96 11.67 -32.77
C SER A 177 17.13 12.89 -31.86
N SER A 178 17.18 14.09 -32.45
CA SER A 178 17.23 15.34 -31.70
C SER A 178 15.82 15.74 -31.22
N PRO A 179 15.63 16.04 -29.92
CA PRO A 179 14.34 16.49 -29.40
C PRO A 179 13.79 17.73 -30.13
N GLN A 180 12.50 17.72 -30.44
CA GLN A 180 11.82 18.86 -31.07
C GLN A 180 11.70 20.05 -30.10
N VAL A 181 11.85 21.27 -30.63
CA VAL A 181 11.63 22.52 -29.89
C VAL A 181 10.19 22.99 -30.13
N LEU A 182 9.42 23.14 -29.06
CA LEU A 182 8.03 23.59 -29.14
C LEU A 182 7.94 25.11 -29.31
N SER A 183 6.94 25.57 -30.09
CA SER A 183 6.66 26.99 -30.29
C SER A 183 6.07 27.63 -29.02
N LYS A 184 6.32 28.93 -28.83
CA LYS A 184 5.79 29.70 -27.69
C LYS A 184 4.25 29.75 -27.70
N PRO A 185 3.54 29.58 -26.56
CA PRO A 185 2.10 29.72 -26.49
C PRO A 185 1.59 31.11 -26.90
N ALA A 186 0.41 31.17 -27.50
CA ALA A 186 -0.23 32.43 -27.91
C ALA A 186 -0.55 33.32 -26.69
N THR A 187 -0.50 34.64 -26.89
CA THR A 187 -0.87 35.60 -25.84
C THR A 187 -2.39 35.66 -25.74
N PRO A 188 -2.99 35.53 -24.54
CA PRO A 188 -4.44 35.67 -24.38
C PRO A 188 -4.95 37.03 -24.87
N PRO A 189 -6.16 37.10 -25.45
CA PRO A 189 -6.74 38.36 -25.89
C PRO A 189 -7.00 39.28 -24.69
N GLN A 190 -7.13 40.58 -24.97
CA GLN A 190 -7.53 41.55 -23.95
C GLN A 190 -8.90 41.20 -23.37
N VAL A 191 -9.05 41.32 -22.06
CA VAL A 191 -10.34 41.11 -21.40
C VAL A 191 -11.32 42.22 -21.82
N PRO A 192 -12.57 41.89 -22.20
CA PRO A 192 -13.57 42.90 -22.55
C PRO A 192 -13.81 43.90 -21.43
N THR A 193 -14.20 45.13 -21.79
CA THR A 193 -14.60 46.16 -20.83
C THR A 193 -15.74 45.65 -19.94
N PRO A 194 -15.61 45.68 -18.60
CA PRO A 194 -16.64 45.20 -17.68
C PRO A 194 -17.87 46.12 -17.68
N ASN A 195 -18.92 45.78 -16.94
CA ASN A 195 -20.05 46.66 -16.68
C ASN A 195 -19.96 47.38 -15.32
N SER A 196 -18.86 47.19 -14.59
CA SER A 196 -18.59 47.78 -13.28
C SER A 196 -17.44 48.79 -13.34
N LEU A 197 -17.27 49.57 -12.27
CA LEU A 197 -16.21 50.59 -12.17
C LEU A 197 -14.82 50.01 -11.89
N GLY A 198 -14.73 48.72 -11.55
CA GLY A 198 -13.46 48.00 -11.34
C GLY A 198 -13.00 47.35 -12.63
N GLY A 199 -11.70 47.44 -12.92
CA GLY A 199 -11.11 46.74 -14.05
C GLY A 199 -10.98 45.24 -13.79
N VAL A 200 -11.01 44.42 -14.84
CA VAL A 200 -10.82 42.97 -14.78
C VAL A 200 -9.40 42.63 -15.20
N THR A 201 -8.69 41.90 -14.34
CA THR A 201 -7.32 41.47 -14.61
C THR A 201 -7.25 40.58 -15.85
N GLY A 202 -6.22 40.80 -16.68
CA GLY A 202 -5.95 40.00 -17.86
C GLY A 202 -5.71 38.52 -17.52
N THR A 203 -6.01 37.64 -18.47
CA THR A 203 -5.74 36.20 -18.30
C THR A 203 -4.23 35.94 -18.23
N ASP A 204 -3.80 35.12 -17.28
CA ASP A 204 -2.39 34.73 -17.18
C ASP A 204 -1.93 33.95 -18.42
N GLY A 205 -0.65 34.11 -18.77
CA GLY A 205 -0.03 33.41 -19.88
C GLY A 205 0.16 31.92 -19.58
N THR A 206 0.02 31.08 -20.60
CA THR A 206 0.22 29.63 -20.45
C THR A 206 1.66 29.31 -20.09
N ASN A 207 1.87 28.50 -19.06
CA ASN A 207 3.21 28.01 -18.71
C ASN A 207 3.78 27.15 -19.84
N GLY A 208 5.08 27.32 -20.13
CA GLY A 208 5.80 26.47 -21.06
C GLY A 208 5.95 25.06 -20.52
N VAL A 209 5.85 24.06 -21.39
CA VAL A 209 6.11 22.66 -21.03
C VAL A 209 7.60 22.33 -21.07
N ARG A 210 7.98 21.30 -20.32
CA ARG A 210 9.34 20.77 -20.30
C ARG A 210 9.78 20.24 -21.67
N GLY A 211 11.05 20.43 -22.01
CA GLY A 211 11.65 19.84 -23.22
C GLY A 211 11.70 18.31 -23.17
N ASN A 212 11.64 17.67 -24.34
CA ASN A 212 11.73 16.20 -24.40
C ASN A 212 13.14 15.71 -24.01
N ARG A 213 13.21 14.53 -23.40
CA ARG A 213 14.49 13.90 -23.04
C ARG A 213 15.31 13.52 -24.28
N GLY A 214 16.63 13.62 -24.18
CA GLY A 214 17.55 13.13 -25.21
C GLY A 214 17.52 11.60 -25.33
N GLY A 215 17.76 11.07 -26.52
CA GLY A 215 17.80 9.61 -26.75
C GLY A 215 18.97 8.95 -26.00
N ASP A 216 18.76 7.76 -25.46
CA ASP A 216 19.83 6.99 -24.82
C ASP A 216 20.79 6.41 -25.86
N GLY A 217 22.07 6.42 -25.54
CA GLY A 217 23.09 5.71 -26.30
C GLY A 217 22.88 4.19 -26.19
N SER A 218 23.09 3.46 -27.29
CA SER A 218 23.03 2.01 -27.29
C SER A 218 24.25 1.38 -26.61
N ASP A 219 24.01 0.26 -25.93
CA ASP A 219 25.08 -0.58 -25.37
C ASP A 219 25.87 -1.25 -26.48
N ALA A 220 27.18 -1.31 -26.30
CA ALA A 220 28.06 -2.01 -27.22
C ALA A 220 27.93 -3.54 -27.08
N PRO A 221 28.16 -4.30 -28.16
CA PRO A 221 27.99 -5.74 -28.17
C PRO A 221 29.12 -6.48 -27.46
N GLU A 222 28.92 -7.78 -27.24
CA GLU A 222 29.91 -8.67 -26.64
C GLU A 222 30.55 -9.59 -27.69
N ILE A 223 31.85 -9.85 -27.54
CA ILE A 223 32.62 -10.75 -28.39
C ILE A 223 33.32 -11.77 -27.51
N GLU A 224 33.13 -13.04 -27.83
CA GLU A 224 33.71 -14.17 -27.12
C GLU A 224 34.45 -15.08 -28.09
N VAL A 225 35.72 -15.37 -27.79
CA VAL A 225 36.63 -16.11 -28.67
C VAL A 225 37.24 -17.29 -27.94
N TRP A 226 37.07 -18.48 -28.48
CA TRP A 226 37.64 -19.74 -28.01
C TRP A 226 38.64 -20.24 -29.05
N MET A 227 39.91 -20.37 -28.66
CA MET A 227 40.99 -20.71 -29.58
C MET A 227 42.16 -21.45 -28.94
N LEU A 228 42.80 -22.36 -29.69
CA LEU A 228 44.03 -23.05 -29.23
C LEU A 228 45.31 -22.34 -29.73
N SER A 229 45.23 -21.64 -30.86
CA SER A 229 46.34 -20.91 -31.47
C SER A 229 45.85 -19.60 -32.08
N LEU A 230 46.66 -18.56 -31.99
CA LEU A 230 46.39 -17.26 -32.61
C LEU A 230 47.65 -16.62 -33.19
N GLN A 231 47.53 -16.05 -34.39
CA GLN A 231 48.56 -15.26 -35.07
C GLN A 231 48.04 -13.86 -35.42
N GLY A 232 48.85 -12.81 -35.23
CA GLY A 232 48.47 -11.42 -35.51
C GLY A 232 47.82 -10.71 -34.32
N SER A 233 47.22 -9.54 -34.52
CA SER A 233 46.61 -8.77 -33.43
C SER A 233 45.37 -7.98 -33.88
N PRO A 234 44.14 -8.39 -33.48
CA PRO A 234 42.93 -7.64 -33.80
C PRO A 234 42.81 -6.35 -32.98
N ILE A 235 42.03 -5.40 -33.51
CA ILE A 235 41.56 -4.21 -32.80
C ILE A 235 40.11 -4.47 -32.38
N PHE A 236 39.80 -4.29 -31.10
CA PHE A 236 38.44 -4.43 -30.57
C PHE A 236 37.92 -3.06 -30.15
N GLU A 237 36.95 -2.54 -30.89
CA GLU A 237 36.26 -1.31 -30.54
C GLU A 237 34.79 -1.58 -30.19
N ALA A 238 34.55 -1.64 -28.89
CA ALA A 238 33.27 -1.91 -28.25
C ALA A 238 32.95 -0.84 -27.17
N ARG A 239 33.33 0.43 -27.40
CA ARG A 239 32.86 1.53 -26.56
C ARG A 239 31.36 1.75 -26.72
N GLY A 240 30.67 1.97 -25.60
CA GLY A 240 29.26 2.36 -25.59
C GLY A 240 29.00 3.67 -26.34
N GLN A 241 27.78 3.84 -26.86
CA GLN A 241 27.41 5.04 -27.59
C GLN A 241 27.07 6.19 -26.63
N ASP A 242 27.41 7.42 -27.01
CA ASP A 242 27.11 8.60 -26.20
C ASP A 242 25.61 8.92 -26.18
N GLY A 243 25.12 9.43 -25.05
CA GLY A 243 23.74 9.87 -24.91
C GLY A 243 23.45 11.17 -25.67
N GLY A 244 22.22 11.30 -26.16
CA GLY A 244 21.75 12.48 -26.89
C GLY A 244 21.48 13.67 -25.97
N GLN A 245 21.61 14.89 -26.50
CA GLN A 245 21.27 16.11 -25.76
C GLN A 245 19.76 16.21 -25.52
N GLY A 246 19.37 16.68 -24.33
CA GLY A 246 17.98 16.99 -23.99
C GLY A 246 17.42 18.18 -24.78
N GLY A 247 16.10 18.19 -24.98
CA GLY A 247 15.40 19.23 -25.72
C GLY A 247 15.30 20.54 -24.95
N LYS A 248 15.27 21.66 -25.69
CA LYS A 248 14.99 22.98 -25.10
C LYS A 248 13.57 22.99 -24.50
N GLY A 249 13.42 23.56 -23.31
CA GLY A 249 12.10 23.82 -22.70
C GLY A 249 11.27 24.83 -23.50
N GLN A 250 9.96 24.66 -23.54
CA GLN A 250 9.08 25.60 -24.25
C GLN A 250 9.10 26.97 -23.56
N ASP A 251 9.12 28.04 -24.33
CA ASP A 251 9.01 29.39 -23.80
C ASP A 251 7.62 29.60 -23.13
N GLY A 252 7.57 30.36 -22.03
CA GLY A 252 6.31 30.72 -21.38
C GLY A 252 5.49 31.69 -22.23
N GLY A 253 4.16 31.51 -22.26
CA GLY A 253 3.23 32.42 -22.93
C GLY A 253 3.18 33.79 -22.25
N ASN A 254 2.99 34.87 -23.00
CA ASN A 254 2.81 36.19 -22.39
C ASN A 254 1.43 36.28 -21.74
N GLY A 255 1.31 37.09 -20.67
CA GLY A 255 0.02 37.40 -20.06
C GLY A 255 -0.86 38.26 -20.97
N GLY A 256 -2.17 38.09 -20.87
CA GLY A 256 -3.17 38.90 -21.56
C GLY A 256 -3.28 40.31 -20.98
N GLN A 257 -3.71 41.25 -21.82
CA GLN A 257 -3.93 42.62 -21.38
C GLN A 257 -5.19 42.73 -20.50
N GLY A 258 -5.11 43.52 -19.43
CA GLY A 258 -6.26 43.82 -18.57
C GLY A 258 -7.36 44.61 -19.29
N SER A 259 -8.59 44.55 -18.80
CA SER A 259 -9.71 45.21 -19.45
C SER A 259 -9.54 46.73 -19.46
N LYS A 260 -9.98 47.39 -20.54
CA LYS A 260 -10.19 48.85 -20.47
C LYS A 260 -11.31 49.13 -19.45
N GLY A 261 -11.20 50.23 -18.70
CA GLY A 261 -12.27 50.66 -17.81
C GLY A 261 -13.51 51.13 -18.58
N ILE A 262 -14.70 51.09 -17.95
CA ILE A 262 -15.92 51.61 -18.57
C ILE A 262 -15.81 53.11 -18.84
N ARG A 263 -16.34 53.55 -19.98
CA ARG A 263 -16.50 54.97 -20.29
C ARG A 263 -17.44 55.61 -19.25
N ALA A 264 -17.13 56.85 -18.87
CA ALA A 264 -17.99 57.64 -18.00
C ALA A 264 -19.40 57.83 -18.61
N GLN A 265 -20.42 57.87 -17.76
CA GLN A 265 -21.82 57.99 -18.17
C GLN A 265 -22.43 59.30 -17.68
N LEU A 266 -23.20 59.93 -18.56
CA LEU A 266 -24.06 61.06 -18.22
C LEU A 266 -25.48 60.57 -17.90
N ASP A 267 -26.23 61.33 -17.12
CA ASP A 267 -27.67 61.12 -16.96
C ASP A 267 -28.45 61.71 -18.15
N ALA A 268 -29.77 61.55 -18.13
CA ALA A 268 -30.66 62.03 -19.19
C ALA A 268 -30.64 63.57 -19.37
N PHE A 269 -30.08 64.31 -18.40
CA PHE A 269 -29.97 65.77 -18.41
C PHE A 269 -28.54 66.25 -18.71
N GLY A 270 -27.61 65.34 -19.02
CA GLY A 270 -26.23 65.66 -19.38
C GLY A 270 -25.30 65.94 -18.20
N PHE A 271 -25.69 65.59 -16.97
CA PHE A 271 -24.81 65.67 -15.79
C PHE A 271 -24.09 64.34 -15.53
N CYS A 272 -22.96 64.39 -14.81
CA CYS A 272 -22.14 63.21 -14.53
C CYS A 272 -22.90 62.21 -13.65
N LYS A 273 -23.33 61.09 -14.23
CA LYS A 273 -24.02 60.00 -13.52
C LYS A 273 -23.03 59.03 -12.88
N ALA A 274 -21.97 58.68 -13.61
CA ALA A 274 -20.91 57.81 -13.13
C ALA A 274 -19.60 58.16 -13.85
N GLY A 275 -18.51 58.33 -13.09
CA GLY A 275 -17.17 58.53 -13.63
C GLY A 275 -16.64 57.30 -14.38
N SER A 276 -15.50 57.45 -15.06
CA SER A 276 -14.92 56.33 -15.81
C SER A 276 -14.35 55.26 -14.88
N GLY A 277 -14.40 54.00 -15.33
CA GLY A 277 -13.89 52.84 -14.59
C GLY A 277 -12.37 52.75 -14.62
N ALA A 278 -11.81 52.04 -13.63
CA ALA A 278 -10.39 51.71 -13.60
C ALA A 278 -10.04 50.69 -14.70
N GLY A 279 -8.80 50.74 -15.19
CA GLY A 279 -8.26 49.68 -16.03
C GLY A 279 -7.92 48.44 -15.21
N GLY A 280 -8.12 47.25 -15.77
CA GLY A 280 -7.74 46.00 -15.12
C GLY A 280 -6.23 45.76 -15.16
N ASN A 281 -5.65 45.08 -14.19
CA ASN A 281 -4.21 44.74 -14.23
C ASN A 281 -3.93 43.76 -15.39
N GLY A 282 -2.71 43.73 -15.91
CA GLY A 282 -2.32 42.71 -16.87
C GLY A 282 -2.21 41.33 -16.22
N GLY A 283 -2.48 40.27 -16.99
CA GLY A 283 -2.23 38.90 -16.55
C GLY A 283 -0.74 38.64 -16.37
N ARG A 284 -0.37 37.75 -15.45
CA ARG A 284 1.04 37.35 -15.27
C ARG A 284 1.53 36.57 -16.49
N GLY A 285 2.81 36.70 -16.81
CA GLY A 285 3.44 35.86 -17.83
C GLY A 285 3.54 34.42 -17.35
N GLY A 286 3.38 33.46 -18.27
CA GLY A 286 3.59 32.05 -17.98
C GLY A 286 5.05 31.75 -17.68
N ALA A 287 5.30 30.83 -16.75
CA ALA A 287 6.64 30.34 -16.46
C ALA A 287 7.26 29.66 -17.69
N ALA A 288 8.58 29.76 -17.83
CA ALA A 288 9.31 28.99 -18.83
C ALA A 288 9.32 27.50 -18.50
N GLY A 289 9.18 26.66 -19.53
CA GLY A 289 9.40 25.23 -19.41
C GLY A 289 10.86 24.92 -19.08
N THR A 290 11.08 23.90 -18.24
CA THR A 290 12.42 23.41 -17.96
C THR A 290 13.01 22.67 -19.17
N GLY A 291 14.34 22.61 -19.25
CA GLY A 291 15.00 21.77 -20.25
C GLY A 291 14.69 20.29 -20.05
N GLY A 292 14.66 19.53 -21.15
CA GLY A 292 14.60 18.07 -21.09
C GLY A 292 15.92 17.48 -20.61
N ASP A 293 15.90 16.35 -19.93
CA ASP A 293 17.14 15.71 -19.49
C ASP A 293 17.95 15.17 -20.67
N GLY A 294 19.26 15.09 -20.50
CA GLY A 294 20.13 14.36 -21.43
C GLY A 294 19.84 12.85 -21.41
N GLY A 295 20.09 12.21 -22.54
CA GLY A 295 20.11 10.75 -22.64
C GLY A 295 21.31 10.17 -21.91
N ASN A 296 21.17 8.95 -21.41
CA ASN A 296 22.26 8.19 -20.80
C ASN A 296 23.21 7.70 -21.91
N GLY A 297 24.50 7.63 -21.62
CA GLY A 297 25.43 6.88 -22.46
C GLY A 297 25.21 5.37 -22.30
N GLY A 298 25.36 4.62 -23.39
CA GLY A 298 25.28 3.17 -23.37
C GLY A 298 26.50 2.54 -22.70
N HIS A 299 26.32 1.34 -22.15
CA HIS A 299 27.39 0.58 -21.52
C HIS A 299 28.43 0.11 -22.54
N GLY A 300 29.68 0.02 -22.11
CA GLY A 300 30.74 -0.59 -22.91
C GLY A 300 30.55 -2.10 -23.06
N GLY A 301 31.05 -2.67 -24.16
CA GLY A 301 30.89 -4.09 -24.47
C GLY A 301 31.85 -4.97 -23.65
N LYS A 302 31.69 -6.30 -23.79
CA LYS A 302 32.60 -7.27 -23.19
C LYS A 302 33.41 -8.00 -24.25
N ILE A 303 34.70 -8.17 -24.00
CA ILE A 303 35.60 -8.99 -24.81
C ILE A 303 36.16 -10.10 -23.93
N THR A 304 35.82 -11.35 -24.27
CA THR A 304 36.26 -12.53 -23.52
C THR A 304 37.06 -13.45 -24.43
N LEU A 305 38.26 -13.83 -24.00
CA LEU A 305 39.15 -14.72 -24.74
C LEU A 305 39.42 -15.98 -23.90
N TYR A 306 39.32 -17.15 -24.52
CA TYR A 306 39.67 -18.46 -23.95
C TYR A 306 40.75 -19.08 -24.80
N ALA A 307 41.95 -19.27 -24.23
CA ALA A 307 43.09 -19.83 -24.94
C ALA A 307 44.11 -20.50 -24.00
N PRO A 308 44.99 -21.38 -24.50
CA PRO A 308 46.09 -21.92 -23.70
C PRO A 308 46.95 -20.82 -23.08
N GLN A 309 47.47 -21.05 -21.87
CA GLN A 309 48.22 -20.05 -21.11
C GLN A 309 49.40 -19.45 -21.90
N ALA A 310 50.06 -20.24 -22.75
CA ALA A 310 51.14 -19.76 -23.61
C ALA A 310 50.69 -18.67 -24.61
N ILE A 311 49.47 -18.80 -25.15
CA ILE A 311 48.88 -17.80 -26.05
C ILE A 311 48.48 -16.56 -25.25
N ILE A 312 47.85 -16.72 -24.08
CA ILE A 312 47.52 -15.60 -23.20
C ILE A 312 48.79 -14.80 -22.84
N ASN A 313 49.89 -15.48 -22.51
CA ASN A 313 51.16 -14.82 -22.19
C ASN A 313 51.71 -14.00 -23.37
N GLN A 314 51.64 -14.52 -24.60
CA GLN A 314 52.00 -13.74 -25.81
C GLN A 314 51.10 -12.51 -25.98
N TYR A 315 49.84 -12.60 -25.53
CA TYR A 315 48.82 -11.56 -25.68
C TYR A 315 48.92 -10.43 -24.65
N THR A 316 49.52 -10.67 -23.49
CA THR A 316 49.72 -9.65 -22.46
C THR A 316 50.67 -8.51 -22.89
N ALA A 317 51.37 -8.68 -24.02
CA ALA A 317 52.28 -7.68 -24.61
C ALA A 317 51.59 -6.45 -25.25
N GLY A 318 50.29 -6.51 -25.57
CA GLY A 318 49.46 -5.32 -25.87
C GLY A 318 48.46 -5.46 -27.02
N PHE A 319 47.18 -5.12 -26.76
CA PHE A 319 46.10 -4.99 -27.76
C PHE A 319 45.54 -3.57 -27.80
N PHE A 320 44.97 -3.19 -28.94
CA PHE A 320 44.14 -2.00 -29.06
C PHE A 320 42.70 -2.37 -28.80
N ILE A 321 42.23 -2.05 -27.59
CA ILE A 321 40.90 -2.37 -27.12
C ILE A 321 40.25 -1.14 -26.49
N SER A 322 38.97 -0.95 -26.77
CA SER A 322 38.15 0.09 -26.15
C SER A 322 36.78 -0.50 -25.81
N VAL A 323 36.44 -0.43 -24.52
CA VAL A 323 35.26 -1.06 -23.89
C VAL A 323 34.66 -0.12 -22.84
N ASP A 324 34.99 1.17 -22.90
CA ASP A 324 34.46 2.15 -21.97
C ASP A 324 32.99 2.44 -22.30
N GLY A 325 32.21 2.89 -21.32
CA GLY A 325 30.86 3.35 -21.60
C GLY A 325 30.83 4.66 -22.37
N GLY A 326 29.68 4.95 -22.99
CA GLY A 326 29.42 6.22 -23.66
C GLY A 326 29.28 7.36 -22.65
N THR A 327 29.64 8.58 -23.06
CA THR A 327 29.46 9.77 -22.22
C THR A 327 27.99 10.14 -22.10
N SER A 328 27.60 10.73 -20.98
CA SER A 328 26.25 11.27 -20.78
C SER A 328 25.90 12.37 -21.77
N GLY A 329 24.65 12.40 -22.23
CA GLY A 329 24.07 13.53 -22.95
C GLY A 329 23.91 14.75 -22.04
N ALA A 330 24.15 15.94 -22.58
CA ALA A 330 23.92 17.19 -21.85
C ALA A 330 22.41 17.45 -21.68
N GLY A 331 22.02 18.03 -20.55
CA GLY A 331 20.65 18.49 -20.35
C GLY A 331 20.29 19.66 -21.27
N GLY A 332 19.04 19.68 -21.73
CA GLY A 332 18.48 20.73 -22.56
C GLY A 332 18.45 22.07 -21.82
N ILE A 333 18.58 23.17 -22.55
CA ILE A 333 18.47 24.51 -21.98
C ILE A 333 17.00 24.85 -21.67
N PRO A 334 16.71 25.69 -20.65
CA PRO A 334 15.35 26.09 -20.34
C PRO A 334 14.72 26.96 -21.44
N GLY A 335 13.40 27.06 -21.40
CA GLY A 335 12.64 28.06 -22.16
C GLY A 335 12.84 29.47 -21.63
N THR A 336 12.36 30.44 -22.38
CA THR A 336 12.38 31.86 -22.02
C THR A 336 11.07 32.24 -21.32
N PRO A 337 11.07 32.95 -20.18
CA PRO A 337 9.83 33.26 -19.47
C PRO A 337 8.88 34.16 -20.25
N GLY A 338 7.58 33.99 -20.04
CA GLY A 338 6.55 34.87 -20.60
C GLY A 338 6.62 36.26 -19.98
N ALA A 339 6.45 37.29 -20.81
CA ALA A 339 6.28 38.65 -20.30
C ALA A 339 4.89 38.78 -19.64
N GLY A 340 4.79 39.60 -18.59
CA GLY A 340 3.48 39.97 -18.06
C GLY A 340 2.70 40.81 -19.06
N GLY A 341 1.37 40.65 -19.06
CA GLY A 341 0.47 41.42 -19.90
C GLY A 341 0.48 42.89 -19.50
N PRO A 342 0.24 43.82 -20.43
CA PRO A 342 0.06 45.23 -20.07
C PRO A 342 -1.23 45.42 -19.26
N GLY A 343 -1.26 46.43 -18.40
CA GLY A 343 -2.50 46.86 -17.76
C GLY A 343 -3.49 47.45 -18.77
N GLY A 344 -4.77 47.33 -18.48
CA GLY A 344 -5.83 48.02 -19.19
C GLY A 344 -5.78 49.51 -18.92
N GLN A 345 -6.16 50.31 -19.93
CA GLN A 345 -6.28 51.76 -19.76
C GLN A 345 -7.50 52.10 -18.89
N VAL A 346 -7.45 53.25 -18.22
CA VAL A 346 -8.64 53.84 -17.59
C VAL A 346 -9.72 54.12 -18.64
N GLY A 347 -10.99 54.04 -18.24
CA GLY A 347 -12.10 54.34 -19.15
C GLY A 347 -12.11 55.79 -19.59
N ASP A 348 -12.67 56.05 -20.78
CA ASP A 348 -12.68 57.40 -21.36
C ASP A 348 -13.57 58.34 -20.52
N SER A 349 -13.09 59.56 -20.30
CA SER A 349 -13.88 60.62 -19.67
C SER A 349 -14.83 61.25 -20.68
N VAL A 350 -15.93 61.83 -20.18
CA VAL A 350 -16.91 62.56 -21.01
C VAL A 350 -17.15 63.96 -20.45
N THR A 351 -17.34 64.94 -21.32
CA THR A 351 -17.67 66.32 -20.91
C THR A 351 -19.17 66.40 -20.64
N ALA A 352 -19.53 66.77 -19.41
CA ALA A 352 -20.90 67.04 -19.00
C ALA A 352 -21.31 68.48 -19.34
N ASN A 353 -22.60 68.78 -19.19
CA ASN A 353 -23.13 70.14 -19.37
C ASN A 353 -22.35 71.16 -18.50
N PHE A 354 -22.20 72.38 -19.05
CA PHE A 354 -21.40 73.47 -18.49
C PHE A 354 -19.87 73.23 -18.44
N GLY A 355 -19.35 72.29 -19.23
CA GLY A 355 -17.91 72.10 -19.45
C GLY A 355 -17.19 71.29 -18.37
N SER A 356 -17.91 70.71 -17.40
CA SER A 356 -17.33 69.87 -16.35
C SER A 356 -16.93 68.49 -16.91
N VAL A 357 -15.76 67.96 -16.52
CA VAL A 357 -15.29 66.64 -16.98
C VAL A 357 -15.77 65.56 -16.02
N CYS A 358 -16.61 64.64 -16.51
CA CYS A 358 -16.97 63.41 -15.82
C CYS A 358 -15.82 62.41 -15.99
N GLY A 359 -14.83 62.55 -15.11
CA GLY A 359 -13.53 61.89 -15.18
C GLY A 359 -13.44 60.57 -14.40
N SER A 360 -12.22 60.08 -14.22
CA SER A 360 -11.96 58.79 -13.53
C SER A 360 -12.13 58.84 -12.02
N ASN A 361 -12.23 60.04 -11.42
CA ASN A 361 -12.36 60.27 -9.98
C ASN A 361 -11.28 59.52 -9.17
N GLY A 362 -10.01 59.63 -9.59
CA GLY A 362 -8.85 59.03 -8.93
C GLY A 362 -8.52 57.60 -9.37
N ARG A 363 -9.33 56.98 -10.24
CA ARG A 363 -9.04 55.64 -10.79
C ARG A 363 -7.97 55.71 -11.87
N THR A 364 -7.07 54.72 -11.89
CA THR A 364 -5.90 54.66 -12.77
C THR A 364 -6.00 53.53 -13.79
N ALA A 365 -5.06 53.51 -14.74
CA ALA A 365 -4.79 52.31 -15.54
C ALA A 365 -4.34 51.17 -14.62
N GLY A 366 -4.56 49.93 -15.06
CA GLY A 366 -4.04 48.76 -14.36
C GLY A 366 -2.52 48.70 -14.44
N ALA A 367 -1.90 48.02 -13.47
CA ALA A 367 -0.47 47.73 -13.51
C ALA A 367 -0.18 46.61 -14.55
N PRO A 368 1.03 46.59 -15.15
CA PRO A 368 1.50 45.43 -15.91
C PRO A 368 1.52 44.18 -15.03
N GLY A 369 1.24 43.03 -15.61
CA GLY A 369 1.43 41.75 -14.95
C GLY A 369 2.92 41.47 -14.68
N ALA A 370 3.20 40.59 -13.72
CA ALA A 370 4.56 40.15 -13.45
C ALA A 370 5.09 39.27 -14.60
N GLN A 371 6.41 39.29 -14.82
CA GLN A 371 7.08 38.34 -15.70
C GLN A 371 6.96 36.92 -15.12
N GLY A 372 6.84 35.92 -15.99
CA GLY A 372 6.86 34.51 -15.59
C GLY A 372 8.20 34.10 -14.99
N ALA A 373 8.21 32.98 -14.27
CA ALA A 373 9.43 32.43 -13.67
C ALA A 373 10.37 31.82 -14.72
N ALA A 374 11.68 31.85 -14.43
CA ALA A 374 12.71 31.15 -15.20
C ALA A 374 12.61 29.63 -15.04
N GLY A 375 12.86 28.90 -16.14
CA GLY A 375 12.99 27.45 -16.12
C GLY A 375 14.41 27.04 -15.76
N ALA A 376 14.57 25.83 -15.23
CA ALA A 376 15.87 25.21 -14.98
C ALA A 376 16.39 24.44 -16.22
N GLN A 377 17.71 24.35 -16.35
CA GLN A 377 18.34 23.43 -17.30
C GLN A 377 17.99 21.98 -16.93
N GLY A 378 17.81 21.13 -17.95
CA GLY A 378 17.65 19.69 -17.73
C GLY A 378 18.91 19.08 -17.10
N ALA A 379 18.76 17.93 -16.45
CA ALA A 379 19.90 17.22 -15.90
C ALA A 379 20.75 16.60 -17.02
N TYR A 380 22.04 16.40 -16.75
CA TYR A 380 22.86 15.50 -17.56
C TYR A 380 22.33 14.07 -17.45
N GLY A 381 22.45 13.30 -18.53
CA GLY A 381 22.24 11.85 -18.46
C GLY A 381 23.32 11.18 -17.60
N ARG A 382 23.21 9.86 -17.43
CA ARG A 382 24.27 9.08 -16.80
C ARG A 382 25.33 8.69 -17.82
N THR A 383 26.60 8.67 -17.41
CA THR A 383 27.66 8.06 -18.22
C THR A 383 27.47 6.55 -18.18
N GLY A 384 27.64 5.89 -19.31
CA GLY A 384 27.56 4.44 -19.38
C GLY A 384 28.70 3.79 -18.61
N ASP A 385 28.42 2.64 -18.00
CA ASP A 385 29.43 1.93 -17.23
C ASP A 385 30.39 1.14 -18.11
N LYS A 386 31.63 1.01 -17.63
CA LYS A 386 32.58 -0.01 -18.06
C LYS A 386 32.43 -1.20 -17.12
N TYR A 387 32.14 -2.39 -17.64
CA TYR A 387 32.08 -3.59 -16.82
C TYR A 387 33.43 -3.86 -16.13
N SER A 388 33.41 -4.29 -14.86
CA SER A 388 34.61 -4.66 -14.12
C SER A 388 35.39 -5.80 -14.78
N ASN A 389 34.68 -6.67 -15.51
CA ASN A 389 35.22 -7.75 -16.32
C ASN A 389 35.06 -7.49 -17.83
N ALA A 390 35.04 -6.22 -18.27
CA ALA A 390 34.88 -5.86 -19.68
C ALA A 390 35.94 -6.50 -20.60
N ILE A 391 37.10 -6.85 -20.03
CA ILE A 391 38.15 -7.61 -20.70
C ILE A 391 38.47 -8.82 -19.82
N SER A 392 38.26 -10.02 -20.34
CA SER A 392 38.57 -11.26 -19.63
C SER A 392 39.39 -12.19 -20.53
N MET A 393 40.46 -12.75 -19.97
CA MET A 393 41.32 -13.73 -20.62
C MET A 393 41.40 -14.95 -19.69
N ASN A 394 40.93 -16.10 -20.16
CA ASN A 394 40.81 -17.31 -19.35
C ASN A 394 41.63 -18.43 -19.97
N ALA A 395 42.52 -19.02 -19.16
CA ALA A 395 43.32 -20.16 -19.58
C ALA A 395 42.43 -21.39 -19.74
N ILE A 396 42.61 -22.11 -20.85
CA ILE A 396 41.96 -23.41 -21.08
C ILE A 396 43.02 -24.47 -21.38
N GLU A 397 42.81 -25.68 -20.89
CA GLU A 397 43.59 -26.87 -21.26
C GLU A 397 43.02 -27.48 -22.54
N GLU A 398 43.89 -28.02 -23.40
CA GLU A 398 43.50 -28.65 -24.67
C GLU A 398 42.51 -29.82 -24.45
N ASP A 399 42.70 -30.58 -23.35
CA ASP A 399 41.86 -31.72 -22.98
C ASP A 399 40.50 -31.34 -22.38
N ASP A 400 40.37 -30.16 -21.76
CA ASP A 400 39.11 -29.69 -21.18
C ASP A 400 38.16 -29.22 -22.27
N PHE A 401 38.70 -28.56 -23.31
CA PHE A 401 37.99 -28.24 -24.55
C PHE A 401 37.36 -29.48 -25.21
N ARG A 402 38.03 -30.65 -25.08
CA ARG A 402 37.60 -31.91 -25.68
C ARG A 402 36.68 -32.76 -24.78
N ARG A 403 36.90 -32.80 -23.45
CA ARG A 403 36.13 -33.65 -22.50
C ARG A 403 34.72 -33.15 -22.19
N ALA A 404 34.49 -31.84 -22.17
CA ALA A 404 33.16 -31.27 -21.99
C ALA A 404 32.17 -31.83 -23.05
N LEU A 405 32.67 -32.35 -24.17
CA LEU A 405 31.88 -33.02 -25.19
C LEU A 405 31.24 -34.37 -24.78
N LEU A 406 31.45 -34.90 -23.57
CA LEU A 406 31.01 -36.26 -23.19
C LEU A 406 30.07 -36.40 -21.97
N GLU A 407 29.84 -35.36 -21.16
CA GLU A 407 29.07 -35.43 -19.88
C GLU A 407 27.52 -35.45 -20.04
N PRO A 408 26.74 -35.97 -19.06
CA PRO A 408 25.27 -35.88 -19.05
C PRO A 408 24.81 -34.42 -18.92
N VAL A 409 23.73 -34.06 -19.60
CA VAL A 409 23.26 -32.66 -19.66
C VAL A 409 21.76 -32.58 -19.41
N ILE A 410 21.35 -31.71 -18.49
CA ILE A 410 19.97 -31.24 -18.33
C ILE A 410 19.80 -30.02 -19.25
N MET A 411 18.92 -30.14 -20.24
CA MET A 411 18.55 -29.03 -21.13
C MET A 411 17.33 -28.28 -20.61
N ASN A 412 16.38 -28.96 -19.96
CA ASN A 412 15.14 -28.37 -19.48
C ASN A 412 14.60 -29.08 -18.24
N THR A 413 13.92 -28.32 -17.38
CA THR A 413 13.19 -28.76 -16.18
C THR A 413 11.75 -28.28 -16.31
N SER A 414 10.79 -29.19 -16.52
CA SER A 414 9.40 -28.84 -16.80
C SER A 414 8.41 -29.66 -15.97
N PRO A 415 7.46 -29.02 -15.26
CA PRO A 415 7.36 -27.57 -15.06
C PRO A 415 8.49 -27.03 -14.15
N SER A 416 8.89 -25.77 -14.35
CA SER A 416 9.92 -25.10 -13.54
C SER A 416 9.39 -24.46 -12.26
N SER A 417 8.08 -24.33 -12.12
CA SER A 417 7.38 -23.89 -10.91
C SER A 417 6.44 -24.99 -10.46
N VAL A 418 6.62 -25.49 -9.23
CA VAL A 418 6.03 -26.75 -8.75
C VAL A 418 5.61 -26.66 -7.29
N TYR A 419 4.72 -27.56 -6.87
CA TYR A 419 4.46 -27.84 -5.47
C TYR A 419 5.18 -29.13 -5.02
N ILE A 420 5.29 -29.32 -3.71
CA ILE A 420 5.76 -30.61 -3.17
C ILE A 420 4.85 -31.74 -3.68
N ASN A 421 5.45 -32.88 -4.03
CA ASN A 421 4.83 -34.05 -4.68
C ASN A 421 4.44 -33.88 -6.16
N ASP A 422 4.65 -32.73 -6.78
CA ASP A 422 4.51 -32.62 -8.23
C ASP A 422 5.61 -33.45 -8.94
N VAL A 423 5.32 -33.85 -10.18
CA VAL A 423 6.28 -34.58 -11.02
C VAL A 423 6.97 -33.59 -11.96
N VAL A 424 8.30 -33.55 -11.89
CA VAL A 424 9.15 -32.75 -12.78
C VAL A 424 9.77 -33.66 -13.84
N THR A 425 9.71 -33.21 -15.09
CA THR A 425 10.40 -33.82 -16.22
C THR A 425 11.74 -33.12 -16.46
N LEU A 426 12.82 -33.89 -16.48
CA LEU A 426 14.13 -33.46 -16.95
C LEU A 426 14.28 -33.90 -18.40
N GLU A 427 14.44 -32.95 -19.31
CA GLU A 427 14.82 -33.22 -20.70
C GLU A 427 16.28 -32.88 -20.88
N GLY A 428 17.01 -33.74 -21.58
CA GLY A 428 18.46 -33.67 -21.60
C GLY A 428 19.09 -34.61 -22.61
N LEU A 429 20.36 -34.95 -22.37
CA LEU A 429 21.13 -35.89 -23.18
C LEU A 429 22.00 -36.75 -22.28
N ARG A 430 22.23 -37.99 -22.72
CA ARG A 430 23.11 -38.99 -22.08
C ARG A 430 22.71 -39.33 -20.64
N PHE A 431 21.41 -39.30 -20.36
CA PHE A 431 20.90 -39.93 -19.16
C PHE A 431 21.04 -41.45 -19.26
N THR A 432 21.27 -42.10 -18.13
CA THR A 432 21.35 -43.55 -18.03
C THR A 432 20.30 -44.07 -17.07
N ARG A 433 19.94 -45.35 -17.19
CA ARG A 433 18.96 -46.00 -16.31
C ARG A 433 19.40 -46.02 -14.84
N THR A 434 20.71 -45.92 -14.58
CA THR A 434 21.30 -45.96 -13.25
C THR A 434 21.47 -44.58 -12.61
N ASP A 435 21.05 -43.51 -13.30
CA ASP A 435 21.19 -42.14 -12.81
C ASP A 435 20.34 -41.87 -11.57
N THR A 436 20.82 -40.97 -10.72
CA THR A 436 20.09 -40.40 -9.58
C THR A 436 19.89 -38.92 -9.80
N VAL A 437 18.71 -38.38 -9.47
CA VAL A 437 18.46 -36.93 -9.46
C VAL A 437 18.78 -36.39 -8.06
N LEU A 438 19.52 -35.30 -7.98
CA LEU A 438 19.78 -34.57 -6.73
C LEU A 438 19.00 -33.27 -6.75
N ILE A 439 18.24 -32.98 -5.69
CA ILE A 439 17.62 -31.67 -5.43
C ILE A 439 18.13 -31.13 -4.09
N ASP A 440 18.93 -30.06 -4.13
CA ASP A 440 19.66 -29.54 -2.95
C ASP A 440 20.30 -30.66 -2.11
N ASP A 441 21.03 -31.54 -2.78
CA ASP A 441 21.71 -32.74 -2.25
C ASP A 441 20.81 -33.91 -1.81
N ILE A 442 19.49 -33.76 -1.85
CA ILE A 442 18.55 -34.87 -1.62
C ILE A 442 18.49 -35.76 -2.85
N ALA A 443 18.95 -37.00 -2.71
CA ALA A 443 18.88 -38.00 -3.75
C ALA A 443 17.45 -38.54 -3.95
N VAL A 444 16.91 -38.36 -5.15
CA VAL A 444 15.61 -38.86 -5.59
C VAL A 444 15.84 -39.82 -6.75
N LYS A 445 15.24 -41.00 -6.68
CA LYS A 445 15.29 -41.97 -7.77
C LYS A 445 14.34 -41.53 -8.89
N PRO A 446 14.84 -41.26 -10.11
CA PRO A 446 13.97 -40.88 -11.22
C PRO A 446 13.36 -42.10 -11.91
N SER A 447 12.25 -41.87 -12.61
CA SER A 447 11.76 -42.73 -13.68
C SER A 447 12.52 -42.43 -14.98
N TYR A 448 13.15 -43.45 -15.57
CA TYR A 448 13.94 -43.33 -16.80
C TYR A 448 13.08 -43.60 -18.04
N PHE A 449 13.03 -42.65 -18.97
CA PHE A 449 12.25 -42.75 -20.21
C PHE A 449 13.11 -42.79 -21.48
N GLY A 450 14.42 -42.62 -21.33
CA GLY A 450 15.38 -42.62 -22.42
C GLY A 450 16.62 -41.82 -22.07
N ASP A 451 17.62 -41.86 -22.93
CA ASP A 451 18.86 -41.09 -22.80
C ASP A 451 18.63 -39.58 -22.86
N THR A 452 17.42 -39.15 -23.20
CA THR A 452 17.01 -37.76 -23.29
C THR A 452 15.96 -37.32 -22.27
N ARG A 453 15.46 -38.24 -21.43
CA ARG A 453 14.36 -37.91 -20.50
C ARG A 453 14.35 -38.70 -19.19
N LEU A 454 14.27 -37.98 -18.08
CA LEU A 454 14.00 -38.48 -16.73
C LEU A 454 12.76 -37.79 -16.15
N GLN A 455 12.09 -38.41 -15.17
CA GLN A 455 11.11 -37.73 -14.33
C GLN A 455 11.36 -38.04 -12.85
N PHE A 456 11.13 -37.08 -11.97
CA PHE A 456 11.21 -37.28 -10.52
C PHE A 456 10.08 -36.55 -9.80
N THR A 457 9.72 -37.02 -8.61
CA THR A 457 8.74 -36.37 -7.74
C THR A 457 9.46 -35.43 -6.77
N VAL A 458 8.97 -34.20 -6.65
CA VAL A 458 9.55 -33.19 -5.76
C VAL A 458 9.42 -33.66 -4.30
N PRO A 459 10.54 -33.84 -3.56
CA PRO A 459 10.51 -34.30 -2.19
C PRO A 459 10.05 -33.18 -1.23
N SER A 460 9.92 -33.50 0.06
CA SER A 460 9.57 -32.51 1.08
C SER A 460 10.74 -31.55 1.34
N VAL A 461 10.74 -30.40 0.66
CA VAL A 461 11.74 -29.33 0.77
C VAL A 461 11.07 -27.99 1.09
N SER A 462 11.84 -27.01 1.55
CA SER A 462 11.34 -25.64 1.74
C SER A 462 10.83 -25.04 0.43
N GLY A 463 10.09 -23.93 0.48
CA GLY A 463 9.77 -23.17 -0.73
C GLY A 463 10.94 -22.34 -1.23
N GLY A 464 10.90 -21.97 -2.51
CA GLY A 464 11.94 -21.17 -3.17
C GLY A 464 12.64 -21.90 -4.33
N PRO A 465 13.72 -21.33 -4.88
CA PRO A 465 14.49 -21.96 -5.95
C PRO A 465 15.40 -23.08 -5.41
N HIS A 466 15.34 -24.24 -6.05
CA HIS A 466 16.16 -25.42 -5.75
C HIS A 466 17.00 -25.82 -6.96
N ALA A 467 18.24 -26.23 -6.72
CA ALA A 467 19.13 -26.74 -7.75
C ALA A 467 18.86 -28.22 -8.03
N VAL A 468 18.83 -28.60 -9.30
CA VAL A 468 18.63 -29.99 -9.72
C VAL A 468 19.83 -30.49 -10.53
N TYR A 469 20.34 -31.68 -10.20
CA TYR A 469 21.43 -32.32 -10.93
C TYR A 469 21.09 -33.78 -11.25
N VAL A 470 21.69 -34.31 -12.30
CA VAL A 470 21.72 -35.74 -12.59
C VAL A 470 23.12 -36.25 -12.26
N LYS A 471 23.19 -37.31 -11.43
CA LYS A 471 24.43 -37.97 -11.03
C LYS A 471 24.49 -39.38 -11.61
N GLN A 472 25.52 -39.66 -12.40
CA GLN A 472 25.84 -40.98 -12.93
C GLN A 472 26.56 -41.85 -11.89
N THR A 473 26.64 -43.17 -12.15
CA THR A 473 27.23 -44.16 -11.22
C THR A 473 28.73 -43.99 -10.99
N ASP A 474 29.45 -43.41 -11.95
CA ASP A 474 30.88 -43.08 -11.84
C ASP A 474 31.14 -41.80 -11.04
N GLY A 475 30.08 -41.10 -10.61
CA GLY A 475 30.15 -39.85 -9.88
C GLY A 475 30.07 -38.60 -10.78
N THR A 476 30.01 -38.75 -12.10
CA THR A 476 29.85 -37.64 -13.04
C THR A 476 28.53 -36.92 -12.79
N LEU A 477 28.59 -35.59 -12.66
CA LEU A 477 27.42 -34.72 -12.48
C LEU A 477 27.08 -34.02 -13.78
N SER A 478 25.79 -33.81 -14.02
CA SER A 478 25.32 -32.93 -15.09
C SER A 478 25.54 -31.45 -14.74
N ASN A 479 25.29 -30.58 -15.71
CA ASN A 479 25.01 -29.17 -15.44
C ASN A 479 23.76 -29.00 -14.54
N LYS A 480 23.61 -27.79 -13.99
CA LYS A 480 22.51 -27.41 -13.09
C LYS A 480 21.19 -27.18 -13.84
N GLY A 481 20.15 -27.92 -13.48
CA GLY A 481 18.74 -27.56 -13.66
C GLY A 481 18.19 -26.77 -12.46
N THR A 482 17.02 -26.15 -12.59
CA THR A 482 16.40 -25.39 -11.48
C THR A 482 14.89 -25.58 -11.46
N VAL A 483 14.34 -25.80 -10.27
CA VAL A 483 12.89 -25.78 -10.03
C VAL A 483 12.58 -24.81 -8.90
N VAL A 484 11.42 -24.18 -8.94
CA VAL A 484 10.93 -23.25 -7.91
C VAL A 484 9.75 -23.89 -7.21
N VAL A 485 9.92 -24.21 -5.93
CA VAL A 485 8.87 -24.81 -5.09
C VAL A 485 7.99 -23.70 -4.52
N GLN A 486 6.71 -23.72 -4.88
CA GLN A 486 5.71 -22.76 -4.44
C GLN A 486 5.14 -23.14 -3.07
N PRO A 487 4.94 -22.17 -2.16
CA PRO A 487 4.22 -22.42 -0.91
C PRO A 487 2.74 -22.72 -1.20
N ARG A 488 2.14 -23.62 -0.42
CA ARG A 488 0.71 -23.94 -0.50
C ARG A 488 0.12 -24.11 0.89
N LEU A 489 -0.96 -23.38 1.17
CA LEU A 489 -1.75 -23.52 2.39
C LEU A 489 -2.82 -24.60 2.19
N GLN A 490 -2.98 -25.47 3.20
CA GLN A 490 -3.95 -26.55 3.17
C GLN A 490 -5.06 -26.35 4.18
N TYR A 491 -4.72 -26.13 5.45
CA TYR A 491 -5.70 -25.87 6.51
C TYR A 491 -5.07 -25.12 7.68
N VAL A 492 -5.95 -24.59 8.53
CA VAL A 492 -5.59 -23.77 9.70
C VAL A 492 -6.01 -24.49 10.97
N GLN A 493 -5.17 -24.43 11.99
CA GLN A 493 -5.45 -24.97 13.32
C GLN A 493 -5.34 -23.88 14.40
N GLN A 494 -6.21 -23.96 15.38
CA GLN A 494 -6.18 -23.18 16.61
C GLN A 494 -6.59 -24.13 17.75
N ASN A 495 -5.90 -24.06 18.90
CA ASN A 495 -6.15 -24.95 20.04
C ASN A 495 -6.15 -26.46 19.68
N ASN A 496 -5.23 -26.89 18.81
CA ASN A 496 -5.09 -28.27 18.32
C ASN A 496 -6.29 -28.83 17.53
N ALA A 497 -7.22 -27.99 17.09
CA ALA A 497 -8.33 -28.36 16.22
C ALA A 497 -8.21 -27.68 14.86
N VAL A 498 -8.65 -28.35 13.78
CA VAL A 498 -8.81 -27.70 12.46
C VAL A 498 -10.02 -26.79 12.53
N VAL A 499 -9.84 -25.53 12.17
CA VAL A 499 -10.86 -24.49 12.35
C VAL A 499 -11.11 -23.71 11.05
N THR A 500 -12.37 -23.32 10.86
CA THR A 500 -12.77 -22.34 9.85
C THR A 500 -13.03 -20.97 10.48
N ARG A 501 -12.98 -20.90 11.81
CA ARG A 501 -13.27 -19.72 12.61
C ARG A 501 -12.15 -19.47 13.62
N LEU A 502 -11.68 -18.23 13.71
CA LEU A 502 -10.50 -17.85 14.48
C LEU A 502 -10.83 -16.83 15.57
N THR A 503 -10.36 -17.11 16.78
CA THR A 503 -10.38 -16.14 17.88
C THR A 503 -9.07 -15.33 17.91
N PRO A 504 -9.11 -13.98 17.86
CA PRO A 504 -7.92 -13.15 17.93
C PRO A 504 -7.21 -13.22 19.29
N GLY A 505 -5.93 -12.87 19.32
CA GLY A 505 -5.09 -12.91 20.52
C GLY A 505 -4.46 -14.26 20.84
N THR A 506 -4.68 -15.28 20.01
CA THR A 506 -4.15 -16.64 20.24
C THR A 506 -3.23 -17.10 19.09
N THR A 507 -2.41 -18.12 19.37
CA THR A 507 -1.51 -18.69 18.36
C THR A 507 -2.28 -19.57 17.39
N VAL A 508 -2.00 -19.39 16.11
CA VAL A 508 -2.58 -20.15 15.00
C VAL A 508 -1.48 -20.90 14.27
N VAL A 509 -1.75 -22.15 13.92
CA VAL A 509 -0.84 -23.03 13.18
C VAL A 509 -1.36 -23.19 11.76
N LEU A 510 -0.51 -22.88 10.78
CA LEU A 510 -0.78 -23.08 9.36
C LEU A 510 -0.12 -24.38 8.92
N ASN A 511 -0.90 -25.25 8.29
CA ASN A 511 -0.42 -26.51 7.73
C ASN A 511 -0.50 -26.46 6.21
N GLY A 512 0.55 -26.94 5.55
CA GLY A 512 0.71 -26.83 4.12
C GLY A 512 2.00 -27.47 3.61
N SER A 513 2.58 -26.87 2.58
CA SER A 513 3.83 -27.33 1.94
C SER A 513 4.59 -26.14 1.36
N GLY A 514 5.90 -26.30 1.14
CA GLY A 514 6.74 -25.27 0.53
C GLY A 514 6.91 -24.03 1.41
N PHE A 515 6.80 -24.15 2.73
CA PHE A 515 7.15 -23.05 3.63
C PHE A 515 8.66 -22.94 3.79
N ALA A 516 9.17 -21.74 4.08
CA ALA A 516 10.61 -21.48 4.21
C ALA A 516 10.91 -20.57 5.41
N PRO A 517 12.15 -20.62 5.96
CA PRO A 517 12.59 -19.65 6.95
C PRO A 517 12.42 -18.21 6.45
N GLY A 518 11.95 -17.31 7.32
CA GLY A 518 11.66 -15.92 6.95
C GLY A 518 10.32 -15.71 6.22
N ALA A 519 9.44 -16.73 6.19
CA ALA A 519 8.07 -16.57 5.71
C ALA A 519 7.31 -15.49 6.49
N THR A 520 6.44 -14.76 5.80
CA THR A 520 5.45 -13.86 6.41
C THR A 520 4.05 -14.42 6.25
N VAL A 521 3.19 -14.17 7.24
CA VAL A 521 1.76 -14.49 7.18
C VAL A 521 1.02 -13.18 7.10
N SER A 522 0.16 -13.04 6.10
CA SER A 522 -0.72 -11.88 5.95
C SER A 522 -2.19 -12.29 6.10
N VAL A 523 -2.96 -11.47 6.81
CA VAL A 523 -4.41 -11.60 6.93
C VAL A 523 -5.04 -10.31 6.40
N ASN A 524 -5.91 -10.41 5.39
CA ASN A 524 -6.46 -9.24 4.69
C ASN A 524 -5.38 -8.23 4.26
N GLN A 525 -4.24 -8.74 3.76
CA GLN A 525 -3.06 -7.95 3.33
C GLN A 525 -2.31 -7.24 4.47
N GLN A 526 -2.64 -7.49 5.73
CA GLN A 526 -1.87 -7.03 6.87
C GLN A 526 -0.95 -8.14 7.38
N ASP A 527 0.33 -7.84 7.57
CA ASP A 527 1.27 -8.80 8.14
C ASP A 527 0.94 -9.10 9.61
N MET A 528 0.97 -10.38 9.95
CA MET A 528 0.72 -10.87 11.29
C MET A 528 2.01 -10.98 12.09
N PRO A 529 1.97 -10.68 13.40
CA PRO A 529 3.13 -10.78 14.26
C PRO A 529 3.45 -12.24 14.66
N GLY A 530 4.67 -12.43 15.16
CA GLY A 530 5.06 -13.69 15.82
C GLY A 530 5.16 -14.89 14.89
N VAL A 531 5.35 -14.68 13.58
CA VAL A 531 5.50 -15.78 12.62
C VAL A 531 6.77 -16.58 12.94
N ARG A 532 6.63 -17.88 13.23
CA ARG A 532 7.73 -18.81 13.46
C ARG A 532 7.65 -19.97 12.47
N TYR A 533 8.80 -20.22 11.83
CA TYR A 533 8.99 -21.37 10.96
C TYR A 533 9.21 -22.64 11.79
N ILE A 534 8.40 -23.68 11.54
CA ILE A 534 8.53 -24.98 12.21
C ILE A 534 9.15 -26.00 11.28
N SER A 535 8.62 -26.13 10.07
CA SER A 535 9.07 -27.07 9.05
C SER A 535 8.61 -26.62 7.66
N PRO A 536 9.01 -27.28 6.57
CA PRO A 536 8.48 -27.00 5.24
C PRO A 536 6.96 -27.16 5.10
N THR A 537 6.30 -27.78 6.08
CA THR A 537 4.86 -28.05 6.09
C THR A 537 4.10 -27.30 7.19
N GLN A 538 4.79 -26.61 8.10
CA GLN A 538 4.14 -25.96 9.24
C GLN A 538 4.76 -24.59 9.59
N LEU A 539 3.88 -23.61 9.80
CA LEU A 539 4.18 -22.30 10.38
C LEU A 539 3.26 -22.07 11.57
N GLU A 540 3.69 -21.26 12.54
CA GLU A 540 2.81 -20.72 13.58
C GLU A 540 2.91 -19.19 13.61
N TYR A 541 1.87 -18.51 14.06
CA TYR A 541 1.86 -17.06 14.20
C TYR A 541 0.82 -16.61 15.24
N LEU A 542 0.96 -15.38 15.76
CA LEU A 542 -0.05 -14.77 16.63
C LEU A 542 -1.13 -14.12 15.76
N PHE A 543 -2.36 -14.62 15.85
CA PHE A 543 -3.47 -14.05 15.12
C PHE A 543 -4.00 -12.80 15.83
N ILE A 544 -3.99 -11.66 15.13
CA ILE A 544 -4.57 -10.40 15.60
C ILE A 544 -5.67 -9.96 14.65
N ARG A 545 -6.67 -9.23 15.15
CA ARG A 545 -7.70 -8.65 14.30
C ARG A 545 -7.07 -7.63 13.33
N PRO A 546 -7.26 -7.78 12.00
CA PRO A 546 -6.77 -6.81 11.03
C PRO A 546 -7.36 -5.41 11.26
N ALA A 547 -6.56 -4.36 11.03
CA ALA A 547 -6.96 -2.97 11.21
C ALA A 547 -8.04 -2.54 10.20
N LYS A 548 -8.05 -3.15 9.01
CA LYS A 548 -9.06 -2.95 7.98
C LYS A 548 -9.86 -4.24 7.82
N ILE A 549 -11.10 -4.22 8.28
CA ILE A 549 -12.03 -5.34 8.18
C ILE A 549 -13.45 -4.82 8.02
N ASN A 550 -14.25 -5.53 7.25
CA ASN A 550 -15.67 -5.20 7.10
C ASN A 550 -16.42 -5.68 8.33
N PRO A 551 -17.08 -4.78 9.09
CA PRO A 551 -17.78 -5.19 10.28
C PRO A 551 -18.93 -6.16 9.96
N ASN A 552 -19.03 -7.25 10.71
CA ASN A 552 -20.11 -8.23 10.64
C ASN A 552 -20.32 -8.92 12.00
N PRO A 553 -21.43 -8.64 12.72
CA PRO A 553 -21.73 -9.22 14.03
C PRO A 553 -21.77 -10.76 14.05
N SER A 554 -22.11 -11.39 12.92
CA SER A 554 -22.16 -12.84 12.76
C SER A 554 -20.79 -13.47 12.45
N GLY A 555 -19.73 -12.68 12.40
CA GLY A 555 -18.36 -13.12 12.10
C GLY A 555 -17.71 -12.33 10.97
N GLU A 556 -16.51 -11.82 11.19
CA GLU A 556 -15.82 -10.97 10.24
C GLU A 556 -15.02 -11.81 9.24
N ALA A 557 -15.23 -11.62 7.93
CA ALA A 557 -14.52 -12.40 6.93
C ALA A 557 -13.03 -12.02 6.86
N VAL A 558 -12.15 -13.02 6.89
CA VAL A 558 -10.70 -12.84 6.77
C VAL A 558 -10.08 -13.82 5.78
N LYS A 559 -9.02 -13.38 5.09
CA LYS A 559 -8.26 -14.20 4.14
C LYS A 559 -6.82 -14.33 4.60
N VAL A 560 -6.36 -15.56 4.78
CA VAL A 560 -4.98 -15.86 5.20
C VAL A 560 -4.13 -16.25 4.00
N LYS A 561 -2.91 -15.69 3.92
CA LYS A 561 -1.92 -16.00 2.89
C LYS A 561 -0.51 -16.05 3.48
N VAL A 562 0.31 -16.97 3.00
CA VAL A 562 1.75 -17.04 3.31
C VAL A 562 2.54 -16.49 2.14
N SER A 563 3.56 -15.68 2.43
CA SER A 563 4.56 -15.22 1.45
C SER A 563 5.96 -15.61 1.92
N ILE A 564 6.85 -15.93 0.98
CA ILE A 564 8.26 -16.24 1.24
C ILE A 564 9.18 -15.36 0.39
N ALA A 565 10.49 -15.42 0.65
CA ALA A 565 11.49 -14.64 -0.08
C ALA A 565 11.41 -14.86 -1.61
N GLY A 566 11.73 -13.82 -2.38
CA GLY A 566 11.63 -13.86 -3.84
C GLY A 566 10.24 -13.58 -4.41
N GLY A 567 9.28 -13.16 -3.57
CA GLY A 567 7.94 -12.73 -4.00
C GLY A 567 6.96 -13.90 -4.27
N LEU A 568 7.30 -15.11 -3.81
CA LEU A 568 6.42 -16.27 -3.94
C LEU A 568 5.36 -16.26 -2.84
N ALA A 569 4.11 -16.54 -3.22
CA ALA A 569 2.97 -16.50 -2.30
C ALA A 569 2.08 -17.72 -2.47
N SER A 570 1.48 -18.17 -1.37
CA SER A 570 0.55 -19.29 -1.37
C SER A 570 -0.81 -18.91 -1.94
N ASN A 571 -1.66 -19.92 -2.14
CA ASN A 571 -3.11 -19.70 -2.18
C ASN A 571 -3.62 -19.02 -0.89
N GLU A 572 -4.84 -18.49 -0.96
CA GLU A 572 -5.53 -17.92 0.19
C GLU A 572 -6.51 -18.94 0.80
N ILE A 573 -6.73 -18.87 2.11
CA ILE A 573 -7.83 -19.57 2.79
C ILE A 573 -8.77 -18.52 3.39
N ASP A 574 -10.04 -18.63 3.05
CA ASP A 574 -11.12 -17.84 3.64
C ASP A 574 -11.51 -18.42 5.01
N LEU A 575 -11.52 -17.57 6.02
CA LEU A 575 -11.91 -17.89 7.40
C LEU A 575 -12.85 -16.83 7.93
N VAL A 576 -13.45 -17.12 9.08
CA VAL A 576 -14.28 -16.17 9.84
C VAL A 576 -13.56 -15.81 11.14
N LEU A 577 -13.35 -14.53 11.39
CA LEU A 577 -12.87 -14.05 12.68
C LEU A 577 -14.06 -13.95 13.64
N ASP A 578 -13.87 -14.44 14.86
CA ASP A 578 -14.87 -14.38 15.92
C ASP A 578 -15.19 -12.95 16.32
N THR A 579 -16.44 -12.73 16.70
CA THR A 579 -16.96 -11.45 17.14
C THR A 579 -17.54 -11.60 18.53
N TYR A 580 -17.71 -10.48 19.22
CA TYR A 580 -18.31 -10.45 20.54
C TYR A 580 -19.52 -9.53 20.53
N ASN A 581 -20.70 -10.10 20.74
CA ASN A 581 -21.98 -9.41 20.69
C ASN A 581 -22.45 -9.06 22.10
N ILE A 582 -22.67 -7.77 22.34
CA ILE A 582 -23.17 -7.21 23.59
C ILE A 582 -24.59 -6.70 23.36
N LEU A 583 -25.54 -7.20 24.15
CA LEU A 583 -26.90 -6.68 24.19
C LEU A 583 -27.09 -5.91 25.49
N VAL A 584 -27.64 -4.70 25.39
CA VAL A 584 -27.93 -3.85 26.56
C VAL A 584 -29.43 -3.65 26.66
N LEU A 585 -29.98 -4.16 27.77
CA LEU A 585 -31.39 -4.08 28.14
C LEU A 585 -31.49 -3.31 29.45
N GLY A 586 -32.64 -2.71 29.74
CA GLY A 586 -32.81 -2.00 31.01
C GLY A 586 -33.35 -0.60 30.85
N ASP A 587 -33.09 0.21 31.86
CA ASP A 587 -33.62 1.55 31.99
C ASP A 587 -32.60 2.64 31.65
N SER A 588 -32.82 3.84 32.20
CA SER A 588 -31.98 5.02 32.02
C SER A 588 -30.54 4.84 32.49
N ILE A 589 -30.29 3.95 33.46
CA ILE A 589 -28.95 3.66 33.98
C ILE A 589 -28.16 2.86 32.93
N GLN A 590 -28.69 1.73 32.45
CA GLN A 590 -28.10 0.97 31.34
C GLN A 590 -28.04 1.76 30.04
N TRP A 591 -29.02 2.61 29.76
CA TRP A 591 -28.95 3.55 28.62
C TRP A 591 -27.80 4.53 28.77
N GLY A 592 -27.42 4.93 29.99
CA GLY A 592 -26.40 5.93 30.24
C GLY A 592 -26.92 7.36 30.00
N GLN A 593 -28.06 7.68 30.62
CA GLN A 593 -28.72 8.97 30.48
C GLN A 593 -27.78 10.16 30.73
N GLY A 594 -27.73 11.09 29.77
CA GLY A 594 -26.88 12.29 29.86
C GLY A 594 -25.38 12.06 29.56
N LEU A 595 -24.95 10.85 29.21
CA LEU A 595 -23.57 10.55 28.82
C LEU A 595 -23.38 10.49 27.31
N ALA A 596 -22.22 10.93 26.82
CA ALA A 596 -21.83 10.65 25.44
C ALA A 596 -21.58 9.14 25.25
N ASP A 597 -21.79 8.59 24.04
CA ASP A 597 -21.74 7.13 23.82
C ASP A 597 -20.42 6.49 24.27
N ASN A 598 -19.28 7.17 24.12
CA ASN A 598 -17.97 6.66 24.57
C ASN A 598 -17.79 6.66 26.10
N GLU A 599 -18.63 7.36 26.85
CA GLU A 599 -18.61 7.42 28.31
C GLU A 599 -19.60 6.45 28.96
N LYS A 600 -20.56 5.93 28.20
CA LYS A 600 -21.59 5.00 28.68
C LYS A 600 -20.98 3.69 29.20
N ILE A 601 -21.60 3.13 30.24
CA ILE A 601 -21.16 1.90 30.94
C ILE A 601 -20.86 0.79 29.94
N HIS A 602 -21.81 0.49 29.06
CA HIS A 602 -21.70 -0.55 28.05
C HIS A 602 -20.57 -0.33 27.04
N SER A 603 -20.16 0.92 26.79
CA SER A 603 -19.08 1.26 25.86
C SER A 603 -17.72 1.08 26.53
N LEU A 604 -17.60 1.46 27.80
CA LEU A 604 -16.42 1.20 28.62
C LEU A 604 -16.20 -0.32 28.79
N VAL A 605 -17.28 -1.06 29.05
CA VAL A 605 -17.25 -2.53 29.13
C VAL A 605 -16.88 -3.14 27.79
N GLY A 606 -17.48 -2.69 26.69
CA GLY A 606 -17.13 -3.15 25.34
C GLY A 606 -15.65 -2.93 25.01
N ALA A 607 -15.09 -1.76 25.34
CA ALA A 607 -13.67 -1.49 25.17
C ALA A 607 -12.78 -2.46 26.00
N ALA A 608 -13.18 -2.76 27.24
CA ALA A 608 -12.47 -3.72 28.09
C ALA A 608 -12.54 -5.15 27.54
N VAL A 609 -13.70 -5.58 27.02
CA VAL A 609 -13.86 -6.88 26.35
C VAL A 609 -12.94 -6.96 25.13
N ALA A 610 -12.94 -5.91 24.28
CA ALA A 610 -12.09 -5.87 23.09
C ALA A 610 -10.63 -6.13 23.47
N VAL A 611 -10.10 -5.38 24.44
CA VAL A 611 -8.70 -5.53 24.89
C VAL A 611 -8.42 -6.94 25.42
N ARG A 612 -9.31 -7.51 26.25
CA ARG A 612 -9.14 -8.85 26.82
C ARG A 612 -9.14 -9.96 25.78
N GLN A 613 -9.91 -9.80 24.72
CA GLN A 613 -10.11 -10.80 23.67
C GLN A 613 -9.23 -10.52 22.43
N GLY A 614 -8.03 -9.96 22.60
CA GLY A 614 -7.11 -9.75 21.49
C GLY A 614 -7.57 -8.71 20.46
N ASN A 615 -8.30 -7.69 20.92
CA ASN A 615 -8.96 -6.67 20.10
C ASN A 615 -10.04 -7.24 19.17
N ILE A 616 -10.85 -8.19 19.66
CA ILE A 616 -11.99 -8.78 18.94
C ILE A 616 -12.99 -7.70 18.49
N GLY A 617 -13.71 -7.95 17.40
CA GLY A 617 -14.78 -7.06 16.95
C GLY A 617 -15.93 -7.04 17.94
N ILE A 618 -16.21 -5.88 18.54
CA ILE A 618 -17.34 -5.68 19.45
C ILE A 618 -18.53 -5.13 18.68
N TYR A 619 -19.67 -5.80 18.80
CA TYR A 619 -20.94 -5.39 18.23
C TYR A 619 -21.93 -5.23 19.36
N LYS A 620 -22.48 -4.02 19.49
CA LYS A 620 -23.33 -3.65 20.60
C LYS A 620 -24.70 -3.24 20.06
N GLU A 621 -25.75 -3.84 20.60
CA GLU A 621 -27.13 -3.40 20.38
C GLU A 621 -27.68 -2.89 21.72
N VAL A 622 -28.09 -1.62 21.74
CA VAL A 622 -28.62 -0.97 22.95
C VAL A 622 -30.10 -0.73 22.72
N ILE A 623 -30.91 -1.48 23.46
CA ILE A 623 -32.37 -1.36 23.46
C ILE A 623 -32.86 -0.71 24.76
N ALA A 624 -32.03 -0.73 25.82
CA ALA A 624 -32.24 0.05 27.03
C ALA A 624 -32.55 1.51 26.71
N HIS A 625 -33.44 2.13 27.48
CA HIS A 625 -33.79 3.54 27.34
C HIS A 625 -34.32 4.12 28.65
N SER A 626 -34.38 5.45 28.70
CA SER A 626 -34.87 6.16 29.87
C SER A 626 -36.34 5.86 30.17
N GLY A 627 -36.65 5.60 31.43
CA GLY A 627 -38.02 5.42 31.95
C GLY A 627 -38.61 4.01 31.79
N ALA A 628 -37.86 3.06 31.23
CA ALA A 628 -38.31 1.68 31.09
C ALA A 628 -38.51 1.03 32.47
N TYR A 629 -39.67 0.41 32.67
CA TYR A 629 -39.92 -0.48 33.79
C TYR A 629 -39.77 -1.94 33.33
N ILE A 630 -39.75 -2.91 34.26
CA ILE A 630 -39.54 -4.32 33.91
C ILE A 630 -40.65 -4.83 32.99
N GLY A 631 -41.91 -4.64 33.42
CA GLY A 631 -43.09 -4.83 32.57
C GLY A 631 -43.51 -6.28 32.43
N PHE A 632 -43.40 -7.05 33.51
CA PHE A 632 -43.91 -8.41 33.56
C PHE A 632 -45.43 -8.43 33.25
N ASN A 633 -45.81 -9.18 32.22
CA ASN A 633 -47.17 -9.25 31.64
C ASN A 633 -47.69 -7.96 30.99
N ASP A 634 -46.86 -6.94 30.77
CA ASP A 634 -47.27 -5.77 30.02
C ASP A 634 -47.36 -6.11 28.52
N GLN A 635 -48.48 -5.74 27.89
CA GLN A 635 -48.76 -5.97 26.47
C GLN A 635 -49.02 -4.66 25.71
N HIS A 636 -48.86 -3.50 26.37
CA HIS A 636 -49.02 -2.20 25.76
C HIS A 636 -47.94 -1.99 24.70
N VAL A 637 -48.34 -1.50 23.54
CA VAL A 637 -47.45 -1.24 22.41
C VAL A 637 -47.70 0.18 21.94
N GLU A 638 -46.63 0.96 21.86
CA GLU A 638 -46.62 2.29 21.28
C GLU A 638 -45.40 2.48 20.37
N ALA A 639 -45.21 3.68 19.83
CA ALA A 639 -44.02 3.97 19.04
C ALA A 639 -42.82 4.20 19.99
N PRO A 640 -41.66 3.55 19.76
CA PRO A 640 -40.49 3.80 20.59
C PRO A 640 -40.03 5.25 20.40
N LYS A 641 -39.71 5.91 21.52
CA LYS A 641 -39.14 7.26 21.54
C LYS A 641 -37.60 7.19 21.53
N PRO A 642 -36.90 8.29 21.19
CA PRO A 642 -35.45 8.36 21.34
C PRO A 642 -35.01 8.01 22.77
N GLY A 643 -33.91 7.27 22.94
CA GLY A 643 -33.55 6.66 24.23
C GLY A 643 -33.33 7.61 25.41
N GLU A 644 -33.00 8.88 25.14
CA GLU A 644 -32.87 9.93 26.16
C GLU A 644 -34.21 10.49 26.67
N VAL A 645 -35.32 10.17 26.01
CA VAL A 645 -36.67 10.65 26.38
C VAL A 645 -37.27 9.66 27.37
N PRO A 646 -37.57 10.06 28.62
CA PRO A 646 -38.21 9.18 29.58
C PRO A 646 -39.57 8.70 29.06
N THR A 647 -39.71 7.40 28.90
CA THR A 647 -40.96 6.75 28.49
C THR A 647 -40.97 5.32 28.98
N HIS A 648 -42.15 4.76 29.15
CA HIS A 648 -42.30 3.40 29.67
C HIS A 648 -42.11 2.31 28.60
N TYR A 649 -42.41 2.62 27.35
CA TYR A 649 -42.30 1.66 26.25
C TYR A 649 -41.03 1.88 25.40
N PRO A 650 -40.35 0.79 25.00
CA PRO A 650 -40.61 -0.60 25.37
C PRO A 650 -40.21 -0.97 26.81
N THR A 651 -41.01 -1.80 27.46
CA THR A 651 -40.63 -2.38 28.77
C THR A 651 -39.40 -3.27 28.62
N ILE A 652 -38.67 -3.56 29.70
CA ILE A 652 -37.45 -4.40 29.61
C ILE A 652 -37.78 -5.81 29.07
N PHE A 653 -38.96 -6.35 29.40
CA PHE A 653 -39.48 -7.57 28.80
C PHE A 653 -39.65 -7.47 27.28
N GLN A 654 -40.15 -6.34 26.78
CA GLN A 654 -40.32 -6.10 25.34
C GLN A 654 -38.98 -5.83 24.65
N GLN A 655 -38.05 -5.11 25.30
CA GLN A 655 -36.69 -4.90 24.79
C GLN A 655 -36.00 -6.23 24.48
N CYS A 656 -36.18 -7.24 25.35
CA CYS A 656 -35.68 -8.60 25.16
C CYS A 656 -36.17 -9.28 23.86
N ASP A 657 -37.33 -8.88 23.35
CA ASP A 657 -37.93 -9.39 22.12
C ASP A 657 -37.63 -8.54 20.89
N LEU A 658 -37.27 -7.27 21.08
CA LEU A 658 -36.94 -6.34 20.01
C LEU A 658 -35.55 -6.54 19.39
N PHE A 659 -34.68 -7.34 20.01
CA PHE A 659 -33.37 -7.67 19.44
C PHE A 659 -33.53 -8.33 18.07
N GLY A 660 -33.02 -7.66 17.03
CA GLY A 660 -33.19 -8.10 15.64
C GLY A 660 -32.24 -9.22 15.20
N GLY A 661 -31.24 -9.55 16.02
CA GLY A 661 -30.20 -10.53 15.72
C GLY A 661 -30.55 -11.98 16.08
N HIS A 662 -29.60 -12.89 15.82
CA HIS A 662 -29.72 -14.28 16.23
C HIS A 662 -29.44 -14.42 17.73
N LYS A 663 -30.48 -14.59 18.57
CA LYS A 663 -30.34 -14.58 20.05
C LYS A 663 -29.20 -15.47 20.61
N PRO A 664 -28.95 -16.71 20.11
CA PRO A 664 -27.81 -17.53 20.55
C PRO A 664 -26.41 -16.97 20.23
N SER A 665 -26.29 -15.95 19.38
CA SER A 665 -24.99 -15.31 19.08
C SER A 665 -24.64 -14.19 20.06
N VAL A 666 -25.50 -13.85 21.02
CA VAL A 666 -25.21 -12.85 22.05
C VAL A 666 -24.30 -13.47 23.12
N ASP A 667 -23.15 -12.82 23.36
CA ASP A 667 -22.14 -13.30 24.30
C ASP A 667 -22.32 -12.67 25.69
N LEU A 668 -22.76 -11.41 25.73
CA LEU A 668 -22.93 -10.64 26.97
C LEU A 668 -24.24 -9.85 26.93
N ILE A 669 -25.00 -9.95 28.02
CA ILE A 669 -26.13 -9.07 28.31
C ILE A 669 -25.79 -8.21 29.51
N LEU A 670 -25.93 -6.90 29.38
CA LEU A 670 -25.92 -5.96 30.49
C LEU A 670 -27.37 -5.53 30.76
N ILE A 671 -27.80 -5.62 32.01
CA ILE A 671 -29.19 -5.36 32.39
C ILE A 671 -29.33 -4.72 33.77
N ASP A 672 -30.33 -3.87 33.91
CA ASP A 672 -30.94 -3.46 35.17
C ASP A 672 -32.47 -3.46 35.01
N GLY A 673 -33.18 -3.14 36.08
CA GLY A 673 -34.63 -2.98 36.08
C GLY A 673 -35.20 -2.89 37.49
N GLY A 674 -36.34 -2.20 37.64
CA GLY A 674 -37.10 -2.15 38.90
C GLY A 674 -37.20 -0.76 39.54
N ILE A 675 -36.27 0.18 39.33
CA ILE A 675 -36.36 1.49 39.98
C ILE A 675 -37.52 2.34 39.43
N ASN A 676 -37.79 2.26 38.12
CA ASN A 676 -38.92 2.96 37.50
C ASN A 676 -40.27 2.32 37.89
N ASP A 677 -40.28 1.03 38.21
CA ASP A 677 -41.46 0.34 38.76
C ASP A 677 -41.78 0.80 40.20
N ILE A 678 -40.76 1.14 41.00
CA ILE A 678 -40.90 1.73 42.35
C ILE A 678 -41.37 3.20 42.28
N ASN A 679 -41.18 3.86 41.13
CA ASN A 679 -41.44 5.26 40.87
C ASN A 679 -40.57 6.23 41.69
N LEU A 680 -39.56 6.83 41.05
CA LEU A 680 -38.64 7.76 41.68
C LEU A 680 -39.32 9.04 42.19
N GLU A 681 -40.40 9.50 41.53
CA GLU A 681 -41.15 10.68 42.00
C GLU A 681 -41.83 10.38 43.34
N ASP A 682 -42.39 9.18 43.50
CA ASP A 682 -43.01 8.74 44.74
C ASP A 682 -41.97 8.49 45.85
N LEU A 683 -40.79 7.98 45.48
CA LEU A 683 -39.66 7.81 46.39
C LEU A 683 -39.25 9.13 47.03
N LEU A 684 -39.11 10.18 46.21
CA LEU A 684 -38.65 11.50 46.63
C LEU A 684 -39.77 12.39 47.20
N ASN A 685 -41.04 11.99 47.08
CA ASN A 685 -42.18 12.74 47.58
C ASN A 685 -42.55 12.30 49.01
N PRO A 686 -42.18 13.07 50.06
CA PRO A 686 -42.47 12.69 51.46
C PRO A 686 -43.97 12.70 51.79
N PHE A 687 -44.81 13.28 50.93
CA PHE A 687 -46.25 13.39 51.12
C PHE A 687 -47.02 12.24 50.48
N ASN A 688 -46.36 11.40 49.67
CA ASN A 688 -46.94 10.16 49.16
C ASN A 688 -46.45 8.97 50.02
N PRO A 689 -47.35 8.20 50.68
CA PRO A 689 -46.94 7.01 51.40
C PRO A 689 -46.57 5.87 50.43
N ILE A 690 -45.33 5.38 50.53
CA ILE A 690 -44.86 4.18 49.84
C ILE A 690 -44.15 3.24 50.81
N ASP A 691 -44.16 1.94 50.50
CA ASP A 691 -43.43 0.88 51.21
C ASP A 691 -42.27 0.41 50.31
N VAL A 692 -41.12 1.05 50.46
CA VAL A 692 -39.92 0.77 49.63
C VAL A 692 -39.47 -0.69 49.75
N PRO A 693 -39.41 -1.32 50.94
CA PRO A 693 -39.14 -2.75 51.06
C PRO A 693 -40.09 -3.64 50.23
N ALA A 694 -41.41 -3.43 50.34
CA ALA A 694 -42.39 -4.24 49.63
C ALA A 694 -42.32 -4.06 48.10
N LEU A 695 -42.20 -2.81 47.64
CA LEU A 695 -42.05 -2.50 46.21
C LEU A 695 -40.73 -3.07 45.66
N SER A 696 -39.64 -2.97 46.43
CA SER A 696 -38.34 -3.54 46.04
C SER A 696 -38.38 -5.06 45.95
N GLN A 697 -39.09 -5.76 46.85
CA GLN A 697 -39.31 -7.20 46.74
C GLN A 697 -40.08 -7.53 45.45
N GLN A 698 -41.18 -6.84 45.18
CA GLN A 698 -42.00 -7.12 44.01
C GLN A 698 -41.23 -6.89 42.69
N PHE A 699 -40.56 -5.75 42.56
CA PHE A 699 -39.98 -5.36 41.27
C PHE A 699 -38.52 -5.78 41.12
N CYS A 700 -37.68 -5.56 42.12
CA CYS A 700 -36.26 -5.92 42.02
C CYS A 700 -36.00 -7.42 42.25
N HIS A 701 -36.91 -8.15 42.90
CA HIS A 701 -36.83 -9.62 43.01
C HIS A 701 -37.82 -10.32 42.07
N ASP A 702 -39.12 -10.28 42.36
CA ASP A 702 -40.09 -11.18 41.70
C ASP A 702 -40.18 -10.95 40.19
N HIS A 703 -40.34 -9.70 39.75
CA HIS A 703 -40.44 -9.36 38.32
C HIS A 703 -39.10 -9.51 37.60
N LEU A 704 -37.99 -9.12 38.23
CA LEU A 704 -36.66 -9.32 37.63
C LEU A 704 -36.36 -10.82 37.46
N LYS A 705 -36.70 -11.66 38.43
CA LYS A 705 -36.52 -13.12 38.34
C LYS A 705 -37.21 -13.68 37.10
N GLU A 706 -38.46 -13.28 36.84
CA GLU A 706 -39.18 -13.68 35.62
C GLU A 706 -38.47 -13.18 34.34
N MET A 707 -37.91 -11.97 34.37
CA MET A 707 -37.13 -11.43 33.26
C MET A 707 -35.83 -12.22 33.00
N LEU A 708 -35.10 -12.56 34.06
CA LEU A 708 -33.88 -13.37 33.97
C LEU A 708 -34.19 -14.80 33.50
N LEU A 709 -35.32 -15.38 33.92
CA LEU A 709 -35.80 -16.67 33.39
C LEU A 709 -36.11 -16.58 31.89
N LYS A 710 -36.67 -15.46 31.40
CA LYS A 710 -36.84 -15.22 29.96
C LYS A 710 -35.50 -15.13 29.24
N ILE A 711 -34.55 -14.36 29.75
CA ILE A 711 -33.19 -14.28 29.18
C ILE A 711 -32.54 -15.66 29.12
N ALA A 712 -32.64 -16.45 30.20
CA ALA A 712 -32.04 -17.77 30.29
C ALA A 712 -32.54 -18.75 29.20
N ARG A 713 -33.80 -18.59 28.77
CA ARG A 713 -34.42 -19.36 27.68
C ARG A 713 -34.04 -18.81 26.31
N ASP A 714 -34.15 -17.50 26.13
CA ASP A 714 -34.05 -16.86 24.82
C ASP A 714 -32.60 -16.65 24.35
N TYR A 715 -31.68 -16.42 25.28
CA TYR A 715 -30.25 -16.15 25.06
C TYR A 715 -29.38 -17.19 25.76
N PRO A 716 -29.38 -18.45 25.27
CA PRO A 716 -28.81 -19.58 26.02
C PRO A 716 -27.30 -19.48 26.24
N ASN A 717 -26.58 -18.75 25.38
CA ASN A 717 -25.12 -18.61 25.43
C ASN A 717 -24.64 -17.35 26.14
N ALA A 718 -25.53 -16.39 26.41
CA ALA A 718 -25.14 -15.11 26.97
C ALA A 718 -24.76 -15.22 28.44
N LYS A 719 -23.61 -14.65 28.80
CA LYS A 719 -23.33 -14.23 30.17
C LYS A 719 -24.18 -12.99 30.45
N THR A 720 -24.92 -12.95 31.56
CA THR A 720 -25.77 -11.81 31.90
C THR A 720 -25.28 -11.15 33.18
N ILE A 721 -25.09 -9.84 33.16
CA ILE A 721 -24.66 -9.06 34.31
C ILE A 721 -25.77 -8.07 34.67
N VAL A 722 -26.36 -8.29 35.84
CA VAL A 722 -27.37 -7.42 36.44
C VAL A 722 -26.66 -6.36 37.27
N THR A 723 -26.91 -5.08 37.01
CA THR A 723 -26.29 -4.00 37.78
C THR A 723 -27.21 -3.47 38.89
N GLY A 724 -26.63 -3.14 40.04
CA GLY A 724 -27.38 -2.63 41.20
C GLY A 724 -27.70 -1.13 41.11
N TYR A 725 -28.64 -0.69 41.96
CA TYR A 725 -28.94 0.73 42.18
C TYR A 725 -28.23 1.28 43.43
N TYR A 726 -28.35 2.59 43.61
CA TYR A 726 -27.71 3.38 44.65
C TYR A 726 -28.72 4.36 45.27
N ALA A 727 -28.33 5.02 46.36
CA ALA A 727 -29.15 6.05 46.99
C ALA A 727 -29.04 7.37 46.18
N PRO A 728 -30.13 7.90 45.58
CA PRO A 728 -30.06 9.15 44.82
C PRO A 728 -29.64 10.35 45.68
N LEU A 729 -30.12 10.38 46.94
CA LEU A 729 -29.81 11.35 47.98
C LEU A 729 -29.31 10.63 49.23
N SER A 730 -28.47 11.30 50.02
CA SER A 730 -27.98 10.77 51.30
C SER A 730 -27.93 11.86 52.37
N ARG A 731 -27.60 11.47 53.61
CA ARG A 731 -27.38 12.43 54.71
C ARG A 731 -26.16 13.33 54.49
N GLU A 732 -25.32 13.05 53.50
CA GLU A 732 -24.21 13.90 53.08
C GLU A 732 -24.59 14.86 51.93
N SER A 733 -25.79 14.72 51.34
CA SER A 733 -26.30 15.62 50.31
C SER A 733 -26.61 17.00 50.88
N ASP A 734 -26.20 18.05 50.16
CA ASP A 734 -26.51 19.44 50.52
C ASP A 734 -28.03 19.71 50.52
N LEU A 735 -28.53 20.33 51.59
CA LEU A 735 -29.95 20.59 51.79
C LEU A 735 -30.56 21.50 50.73
N GLU A 736 -29.83 22.52 50.26
CA GLU A 736 -30.33 23.41 49.23
C GLU A 736 -30.37 22.72 47.87
N GLY A 737 -29.42 21.82 47.60
CA GLY A 737 -29.48 20.88 46.47
C GLY A 737 -30.72 19.98 46.51
N ILE A 738 -31.03 19.38 47.67
CA ILE A 738 -32.23 18.55 47.87
C ILE A 738 -33.50 19.35 47.58
N LYS A 739 -33.63 20.56 48.13
CA LYS A 739 -34.78 21.43 47.85
C LYS A 739 -34.89 21.78 46.37
N ALA A 740 -33.76 22.09 45.72
CA ALA A 740 -33.72 22.45 44.31
C ALA A 740 -34.22 21.31 43.41
N ILE A 741 -33.85 20.06 43.69
CA ILE A 741 -34.38 18.93 42.91
C ILE A 741 -35.86 18.68 43.18
N LEU A 742 -36.35 18.79 44.42
CA LEU A 742 -37.78 18.62 44.72
C LEU A 742 -38.64 19.68 44.01
N VAL A 743 -38.12 20.91 43.85
CA VAL A 743 -38.74 21.94 43.02
C VAL A 743 -38.67 21.58 41.53
N ALA A 744 -37.52 21.09 41.04
CA ALA A 744 -37.34 20.71 39.65
C ALA A 744 -38.24 19.54 39.21
N LEU A 745 -38.60 18.65 40.15
CA LEU A 745 -39.55 17.55 39.95
C LEU A 745 -41.02 17.96 40.17
N GLY A 746 -41.30 19.20 40.57
CA GLY A 746 -42.66 19.68 40.81
C GLY A 746 -43.30 19.21 42.13
N ILE A 747 -42.54 18.57 43.03
CA ILE A 747 -43.00 18.10 44.34
C ILE A 747 -43.22 19.29 45.29
N LEU A 748 -42.31 20.27 45.27
CA LEU A 748 -42.41 21.50 46.07
C LEU A 748 -42.66 22.73 45.17
N ILE A 749 -43.45 23.68 45.68
CA ILE A 749 -43.64 25.00 45.05
C ILE A 749 -42.62 25.97 45.65
N GLY A 750 -41.71 26.47 44.80
CA GLY A 750 -40.64 27.39 45.20
C GLY A 750 -41.17 28.71 45.77
N GLY A 751 -40.88 28.99 47.04
CA GLY A 751 -41.05 30.30 47.66
C GLY A 751 -39.81 31.16 47.44
N THR A 752 -39.95 32.25 46.68
CA THR A 752 -38.98 33.35 46.51
C THR A 752 -37.55 32.98 46.10
N VAL A 753 -37.34 32.68 44.81
CA VAL A 753 -36.07 33.03 44.13
C VAL A 753 -36.46 33.73 42.82
N ALA A 754 -35.93 34.94 42.62
CA ALA A 754 -36.41 35.90 41.63
C ALA A 754 -36.31 35.38 40.17
N GLY A 755 -37.46 35.00 39.59
CA GLY A 755 -37.65 34.66 38.18
C GLY A 755 -39.15 34.41 37.91
N PRO A 756 -39.69 34.70 36.72
CA PRO A 756 -41.12 34.87 36.52
C PRO A 756 -41.86 33.54 36.70
N ILE A 757 -42.71 33.51 37.73
CA ILE A 757 -43.95 32.74 37.89
C ILE A 757 -44.11 31.64 36.82
N LEU A 758 -43.56 30.45 37.09
CA LEU A 758 -44.22 29.24 36.61
C LEU A 758 -45.56 29.20 37.37
N GLY A 759 -46.65 29.40 36.62
CA GLY A 759 -48.01 29.41 37.16
C GLY A 759 -48.23 28.22 38.09
N GLY A 760 -48.94 28.47 39.20
CA GLY A 760 -49.18 27.50 40.26
C GLY A 760 -49.46 26.11 39.69
N VAL A 761 -48.54 25.18 39.96
CA VAL A 761 -48.74 23.78 39.64
C VAL A 761 -49.86 23.31 40.55
N ALA A 762 -50.99 22.92 39.98
CA ALA A 762 -52.04 22.25 40.74
C ALA A 762 -51.48 20.91 41.25
N GLY A 763 -51.07 20.86 42.53
CA GLY A 763 -50.60 19.64 43.19
C GLY A 763 -49.30 19.76 44.03
N GLY A 764 -48.47 20.80 43.85
CA GLY A 764 -47.22 20.95 44.61
C GLY A 764 -47.45 21.45 46.05
N VAL A 765 -46.58 21.04 46.99
CA VAL A 765 -46.67 21.42 48.41
C VAL A 765 -45.79 22.67 48.68
N SER A 766 -46.22 23.59 49.56
CA SER A 766 -45.42 24.77 49.88
C SER A 766 -44.11 24.40 50.59
N MET A 767 -43.02 25.10 50.26
CA MET A 767 -41.70 24.89 50.87
C MET A 767 -41.69 24.99 52.41
N GLU A 768 -42.65 25.70 53.00
CA GLU A 768 -42.80 25.86 54.46
C GLU A 768 -43.22 24.55 55.16
N LEU A 769 -43.81 23.60 54.41
CA LEU A 769 -44.23 22.29 54.92
C LEU A 769 -43.15 21.20 54.80
N PHE A 770 -42.01 21.52 54.17
CA PHE A 770 -40.87 20.60 54.05
C PHE A 770 -39.87 20.87 55.20
N GLY A 771 -40.04 20.13 56.30
CA GLY A 771 -39.20 20.22 57.48
C GLY A 771 -38.22 19.06 57.61
N ASN A 772 -37.61 18.92 58.80
CA ASN A 772 -36.65 17.87 59.09
C ASN A 772 -37.26 16.46 59.05
N ASN A 773 -38.56 16.32 59.35
CA ASN A 773 -39.23 15.01 59.32
C ASN A 773 -39.40 14.52 57.88
N GLU A 774 -39.84 15.39 56.99
CA GLU A 774 -40.01 15.13 55.56
C GLU A 774 -38.65 14.86 54.90
N LEU A 775 -37.63 15.66 55.24
CA LEU A 775 -36.25 15.42 54.80
C LEU A 775 -35.73 14.05 55.23
N ASN A 776 -35.87 13.70 56.51
CA ASN A 776 -35.42 12.40 57.02
C ASN A 776 -36.16 11.25 56.33
N LEU A 777 -37.47 11.40 56.07
CA LEU A 777 -38.24 10.39 55.34
C LEU A 777 -37.71 10.16 53.93
N VAL A 778 -37.40 11.22 53.17
CA VAL A 778 -36.82 11.10 51.82
C VAL A 778 -35.46 10.40 51.87
N LEU A 779 -34.60 10.81 52.81
CA LEU A 779 -33.25 10.24 52.96
C LEU A 779 -33.29 8.77 53.40
N ASP A 780 -34.19 8.41 54.32
CA ASP A 780 -34.38 7.04 54.78
C ASP A 780 -34.92 6.16 53.64
N ARG A 781 -35.89 6.64 52.84
CA ARG A 781 -36.37 5.94 51.63
C ARG A 781 -35.28 5.72 50.59
N CYS A 782 -34.42 6.72 50.35
CA CYS A 782 -33.29 6.57 49.44
C CYS A 782 -32.29 5.51 49.93
N ALA A 783 -32.03 5.46 51.24
CA ALA A 783 -31.20 4.44 51.85
C ALA A 783 -31.84 3.05 51.80
N GLU A 784 -33.15 2.95 52.01
CA GLU A 784 -33.93 1.73 51.88
C GLU A 784 -33.91 1.21 50.44
N LEU A 785 -34.09 2.07 49.43
CA LEU A 785 -34.00 1.71 48.03
C LEU A 785 -32.65 1.04 47.75
N ALA A 786 -31.54 1.72 48.05
CA ALA A 786 -30.20 1.20 47.78
C ALA A 786 -29.94 -0.15 48.48
N LYS A 787 -30.43 -0.30 49.72
CA LYS A 787 -30.26 -1.52 50.50
C LYS A 787 -31.11 -2.68 49.96
N PHE A 788 -32.42 -2.48 49.83
CA PHE A 788 -33.34 -3.54 49.48
C PHE A 788 -33.26 -3.90 48.00
N SER A 789 -33.04 -2.94 47.10
CA SER A 789 -32.82 -3.26 45.69
C SER A 789 -31.58 -4.13 45.53
N ARG A 790 -30.49 -3.84 46.23
CA ARG A 790 -29.28 -4.68 46.20
C ARG A 790 -29.58 -6.12 46.61
N ILE A 791 -30.20 -6.30 47.79
CA ILE A 791 -30.52 -7.62 48.33
C ILE A 791 -31.37 -8.41 47.33
N HIS A 792 -32.45 -7.80 46.84
CA HIS A 792 -33.44 -8.44 45.99
C HIS A 792 -32.95 -8.73 44.57
N LEU A 793 -32.13 -7.85 43.98
CA LEU A 793 -31.47 -8.09 42.70
C LEU A 793 -30.48 -9.26 42.80
N GLU A 794 -29.68 -9.31 43.89
CA GLU A 794 -28.71 -10.37 44.14
C GLU A 794 -29.41 -11.73 44.38
N GLU A 795 -30.47 -11.74 45.18
CA GLU A 795 -31.33 -12.91 45.42
C GLU A 795 -31.93 -13.45 44.11
N ALA A 796 -32.50 -12.59 43.25
CA ALA A 796 -33.07 -13.02 41.97
C ALA A 796 -32.01 -13.66 41.05
N VAL A 797 -30.80 -13.09 41.01
CA VAL A 797 -29.68 -13.66 40.25
C VAL A 797 -29.29 -15.04 40.78
N ASP A 798 -29.16 -15.18 42.10
CA ASP A 798 -28.78 -16.45 42.73
C ASP A 798 -29.84 -17.53 42.54
N GLU A 799 -31.11 -17.18 42.69
CA GLU A 799 -32.23 -18.12 42.48
C GLU A 799 -32.31 -18.60 41.03
N VAL A 800 -32.16 -17.71 40.04
CA VAL A 800 -32.17 -18.13 38.64
C VAL A 800 -30.96 -19.00 38.33
N ASN A 801 -29.76 -18.67 38.81
CA ASN A 801 -28.58 -19.52 38.65
C ASN A 801 -28.78 -20.91 39.25
N ALA A 802 -29.52 -21.05 40.36
CA ALA A 802 -29.83 -22.34 40.97
C ALA A 802 -30.71 -23.23 40.07
N THR A 803 -31.41 -22.65 39.10
CA THR A 803 -32.20 -23.40 38.09
C THR A 803 -31.38 -23.89 36.90
N LEU A 804 -30.10 -23.49 36.78
CA LEU A 804 -29.29 -23.68 35.59
C LEU A 804 -28.15 -24.67 35.80
N PRO A 805 -27.71 -25.37 34.73
CA PRO A 805 -26.62 -26.35 34.83
C PRO A 805 -25.25 -25.70 35.13
N ALA A 806 -25.10 -24.42 34.83
CA ALA A 806 -23.92 -23.62 35.12
C ALA A 806 -24.34 -22.17 35.41
N LYS A 807 -23.58 -21.50 36.29
CA LYS A 807 -23.80 -20.08 36.60
C LYS A 807 -23.53 -19.23 35.36
N ARG A 808 -24.50 -18.39 34.99
CA ARG A 808 -24.45 -17.50 33.81
C ARG A 808 -24.91 -16.07 34.12
N PHE A 809 -25.58 -15.88 35.25
CA PHE A 809 -26.06 -14.59 35.73
C PHE A 809 -25.15 -14.10 36.85
N PHE A 810 -24.85 -12.81 36.87
CA PHE A 810 -23.96 -12.21 37.87
C PHE A 810 -24.51 -10.87 38.31
N PHE A 811 -24.35 -10.54 39.58
CA PHE A 811 -24.73 -9.24 40.12
C PHE A 811 -23.49 -8.34 40.23
N ALA A 812 -23.60 -7.12 39.73
CA ALA A 812 -22.57 -6.08 39.77
C ALA A 812 -23.07 -4.88 40.57
N ASP A 813 -22.61 -4.77 41.81
CA ASP A 813 -22.84 -3.60 42.65
C ASP A 813 -21.84 -2.49 42.29
N PRO A 814 -22.30 -1.27 41.92
CA PRO A 814 -21.40 -0.16 41.64
C PRO A 814 -20.65 0.36 42.88
N GLY A 815 -21.05 -0.07 44.10
CA GLY A 815 -20.34 0.23 45.34
C GLY A 815 -20.45 1.68 45.79
N PHE A 816 -21.55 2.36 45.41
CA PHE A 816 -21.77 3.75 45.77
C PHE A 816 -21.99 3.88 47.28
N ILE A 817 -21.27 4.83 47.88
CA ILE A 817 -21.41 5.18 49.29
C ILE A 817 -22.19 6.50 49.43
N PRO A 818 -22.64 6.89 50.65
CA PRO A 818 -23.40 8.13 50.85
C PRO A 818 -22.75 9.38 50.25
N ALA A 819 -21.42 9.48 50.28
CA ALA A 819 -20.66 10.58 49.67
C ALA A 819 -20.78 10.67 48.13
N ASN A 820 -21.27 9.61 47.46
CA ASN A 820 -21.44 9.53 46.02
C ASN A 820 -22.82 9.90 45.52
N SER A 821 -23.78 10.08 46.43
CA SER A 821 -25.12 10.58 46.10
C SER A 821 -25.06 11.99 45.51
N MET A 822 -26.16 12.42 44.91
CA MET A 822 -26.24 13.74 44.32
C MET A 822 -26.11 14.82 45.40
N PHE A 823 -25.41 15.91 45.08
CA PHE A 823 -25.12 17.02 46.01
C PHE A 823 -24.28 16.64 47.24
N ALA A 824 -23.74 15.42 47.30
CA ALA A 824 -22.77 15.02 48.32
C ALA A 824 -21.33 15.45 47.93
N PRO A 825 -20.32 15.29 48.81
CA PRO A 825 -18.97 15.82 48.57
C PRO A 825 -18.21 15.21 47.38
N ASP A 826 -18.50 13.97 46.99
CA ASP A 826 -17.83 13.27 45.88
C ASP A 826 -18.86 12.61 44.95
N PRO A 827 -19.72 13.41 44.28
CA PRO A 827 -20.91 12.90 43.61
C PRO A 827 -20.53 12.09 42.37
N LEU A 828 -21.02 10.85 42.30
CA LEU A 828 -20.97 10.01 41.10
C LEU A 828 -22.23 10.15 40.24
N LEU A 829 -23.16 11.02 40.66
CA LEU A 829 -24.42 11.32 39.98
C LEU A 829 -24.40 12.73 39.37
N PHE A 830 -25.13 12.92 38.28
CA PHE A 830 -25.48 14.25 37.79
C PHE A 830 -26.44 14.93 38.76
N GLY A 831 -26.12 16.15 39.15
CA GLY A 831 -27.01 17.04 39.88
C GLY A 831 -27.57 18.16 39.01
N LEU A 832 -27.93 19.24 39.68
CA LEU A 832 -28.35 20.51 39.08
C LEU A 832 -27.29 21.59 39.28
N HIS A 833 -27.25 22.54 38.36
CA HIS A 833 -26.65 23.85 38.60
C HIS A 833 -27.60 24.73 39.44
N ALA A 834 -27.07 25.82 40.00
CA ALA A 834 -27.85 26.73 40.84
C ALA A 834 -29.02 27.42 40.08
N ASP A 835 -28.95 27.47 38.75
CA ASP A 835 -30.01 27.98 37.86
C ASP A 835 -31.01 26.90 37.43
N LEU A 836 -30.98 25.72 38.06
CA LEU A 836 -31.80 24.54 37.75
C LEU A 836 -31.55 23.95 36.34
N SER A 837 -30.46 24.31 35.69
CA SER A 837 -30.01 23.61 34.48
C SER A 837 -29.31 22.28 34.84
N PRO A 838 -29.43 21.24 34.01
CA PRO A 838 -28.82 19.95 34.29
C PRO A 838 -27.31 19.97 34.01
N GLN A 839 -26.55 19.13 34.71
CA GLN A 839 -25.09 19.11 34.65
C GLN A 839 -24.51 18.38 33.41
N ASP A 840 -25.35 17.81 32.54
CA ASP A 840 -24.97 17.12 31.31
C ASP A 840 -25.03 18.04 30.08
N ALA A 841 -24.32 19.18 30.13
CA ALA A 841 -24.40 20.24 29.13
C ALA A 841 -24.15 19.79 27.67
N ASN A 842 -23.44 18.67 27.46
CA ASN A 842 -23.16 18.12 26.13
C ASN A 842 -24.34 17.35 25.51
N ILE A 843 -25.24 16.80 26.32
CA ILE A 843 -26.36 15.95 25.87
C ILE A 843 -27.72 16.63 26.04
N ALA A 844 -27.86 17.47 27.08
CA ALA A 844 -29.10 18.18 27.39
C ALA A 844 -29.71 18.96 26.19
N PRO A 845 -28.95 19.67 25.33
CA PRO A 845 -29.52 20.36 24.17
C PRO A 845 -30.14 19.41 23.14
N SER A 846 -29.48 18.29 22.82
CA SER A 846 -30.02 17.28 21.91
C SER A 846 -31.24 16.57 22.52
N ARG A 847 -31.19 16.24 23.81
CA ARG A 847 -32.32 15.65 24.53
C ARG A 847 -33.53 16.59 24.50
N ALA A 848 -33.35 17.90 24.73
CA ALA A 848 -34.45 18.87 24.68
C ALA A 848 -35.18 18.86 23.33
N VAL A 849 -34.46 18.72 22.22
CA VAL A 849 -35.07 18.56 20.89
C VAL A 849 -35.84 17.24 20.81
N SER A 850 -35.25 16.14 21.27
CA SER A 850 -35.93 14.82 21.31
C SER A 850 -37.21 14.85 22.15
N CYS A 851 -37.22 15.55 23.29
CA CYS A 851 -38.40 15.71 24.13
C CYS A 851 -39.54 16.42 23.39
N VAL A 852 -39.22 17.54 22.71
CA VAL A 852 -40.22 18.32 21.94
C VAL A 852 -40.76 17.50 20.77
N VAL A 853 -39.89 16.83 20.02
CA VAL A 853 -40.30 15.99 18.88
C VAL A 853 -41.13 14.80 19.33
N SER A 854 -40.89 14.28 20.54
CA SER A 854 -41.65 13.18 21.13
C SER A 854 -42.97 13.62 21.78
N GLY A 855 -43.32 14.90 21.69
CA GLY A 855 -44.60 15.44 22.12
C GLY A 855 -44.69 15.81 23.61
N CYS A 856 -43.58 15.84 24.35
CA CYS A 856 -43.60 16.22 25.76
C CYS A 856 -44.07 17.67 25.94
N THR A 857 -44.96 17.93 26.90
CA THR A 857 -45.50 19.28 27.18
C THR A 857 -45.53 19.59 28.68
N GLY A 858 -45.66 20.87 29.04
CA GLY A 858 -45.79 21.28 30.45
C GLY A 858 -44.66 20.75 31.34
N MET A 859 -45.03 20.12 32.47
CA MET A 859 -44.08 19.55 33.42
C MET A 859 -43.29 18.36 32.84
N GLU A 860 -43.92 17.53 32.01
CA GLU A 860 -43.26 16.39 31.35
C GLU A 860 -42.06 16.86 30.51
N LEU A 861 -42.22 17.98 29.79
CA LEU A 861 -41.13 18.56 29.01
C LEU A 861 -39.98 19.07 29.91
N GLU A 862 -40.30 19.65 31.06
CA GLU A 862 -39.30 20.17 31.99
C GLU A 862 -38.54 19.04 32.71
N ILE A 863 -39.22 17.94 33.04
CA ILE A 863 -38.60 16.71 33.56
C ILE A 863 -37.71 16.09 32.47
N CYS A 864 -38.21 15.93 31.24
CA CYS A 864 -37.46 15.33 30.14
C CYS A 864 -36.17 16.10 29.81
N LYS A 865 -36.19 17.44 29.79
CA LYS A 865 -34.97 18.26 29.59
C LYS A 865 -33.89 17.98 30.64
N ARG A 866 -34.31 17.64 31.85
CA ARG A 866 -33.49 17.44 33.05
C ARG A 866 -33.30 15.98 33.43
N ALA A 867 -33.67 15.05 32.55
CA ALA A 867 -33.73 13.63 32.88
C ALA A 867 -32.39 12.99 33.27
N SER A 868 -31.25 13.65 33.07
CA SER A 868 -29.94 13.18 33.57
C SER A 868 -29.79 13.26 35.09
N ILE A 869 -30.57 14.11 35.78
CA ILE A 869 -30.45 14.30 37.22
C ILE A 869 -30.63 12.96 37.95
N GLY A 870 -29.75 12.68 38.92
CA GLY A 870 -29.76 11.43 39.68
C GLY A 870 -29.18 10.23 38.94
N HIS A 871 -28.75 10.37 37.68
CA HIS A 871 -28.11 9.30 36.89
C HIS A 871 -26.59 9.36 37.01
N PRO A 872 -25.87 8.27 36.72
CA PRO A 872 -24.42 8.24 36.85
C PRO A 872 -23.77 9.25 35.90
N ASN A 873 -22.91 10.10 36.45
CA ASN A 873 -22.03 10.94 35.64
C ASN A 873 -20.85 10.11 35.08
N THR A 874 -19.91 10.74 34.36
CA THR A 874 -18.76 10.03 33.76
C THR A 874 -17.96 9.21 34.79
N ASN A 875 -17.85 9.67 36.04
CA ASN A 875 -17.17 8.91 37.10
C ASN A 875 -18.06 7.77 37.64
N GLY A 876 -19.36 8.00 37.79
CA GLY A 876 -20.32 6.95 38.14
C GLY A 876 -20.35 5.81 37.11
N ALA A 877 -20.38 6.13 35.82
CA ALA A 877 -20.31 5.13 34.76
C ALA A 877 -19.01 4.31 34.80
N ARG A 878 -17.88 4.93 35.16
CA ARG A 878 -16.61 4.21 35.39
C ARG A 878 -16.66 3.29 36.60
N ALA A 879 -17.35 3.68 37.67
CA ALA A 879 -17.54 2.82 38.85
C ALA A 879 -18.38 1.58 38.49
N TYR A 880 -19.47 1.73 37.74
CA TYR A 880 -20.21 0.60 37.17
C TYR A 880 -19.33 -0.29 36.29
N ALA A 881 -18.59 0.29 35.35
CA ALA A 881 -17.68 -0.48 34.50
C ALA A 881 -16.63 -1.24 35.34
N LYS A 882 -16.09 -0.64 36.40
CA LYS A 882 -15.15 -1.27 37.33
C LYS A 882 -15.76 -2.45 38.10
N ALA A 883 -17.06 -2.41 38.41
CA ALA A 883 -17.78 -3.52 39.03
C ALA A 883 -18.07 -4.66 38.03
N ILE A 884 -18.38 -4.32 36.78
CA ILE A 884 -18.73 -5.27 35.72
C ILE A 884 -17.49 -6.01 35.18
N ILE A 885 -16.40 -5.29 34.93
CA ILE A 885 -15.21 -5.80 34.24
C ILE A 885 -14.62 -7.07 34.89
N PRO A 886 -14.52 -7.22 36.24
CA PRO A 886 -14.07 -8.45 36.88
C PRO A 886 -14.95 -9.69 36.62
N LEU A 887 -16.20 -9.50 36.19
CA LEU A 887 -17.17 -10.59 35.94
C LEU A 887 -17.15 -11.09 34.49
N LEU A 888 -16.51 -10.34 33.57
CA LEU A 888 -16.26 -10.76 32.18
C LEU A 888 -15.29 -11.93 32.13
#